data_AF-A0A5E4JYJ8-F1
#
_entry.id   AF-A0A5E4JYJ8-F1
#
_cell.length_a   1.000
_cell.length_b   1.000
_cell.length_c   1.000
_cell.angle_alpha   90.00
_cell.angle_beta   90.00
_cell.angle_gamma   90.00
#
_symmetry.space_group_name_H-M   'P 1'
#
loop_
_entity.id
_entity.type
_entity.pdbx_description
1 polymer ?
#
loop_
_entity_poly.entity_id
_entity_poly.type
_entity_poly.pdbx_seq_one_letter_code
_entity_poly.pdbx_strand_id
1 'polypeptide(L)'
;MYLYKRVERRLKKMRINFKKISAIAASALMAGMTMGVAAAANYPNPFVVSGAANVAVVYGTGAGVSSLDLVQAGNIQANLQSYMTGSSAGSASIVGEAIGLDTTGKRIYVNTSMNTVKSILTKSDLPTVLADTSFSGNVDATATQTISLGSNPMVTFAKQPTGSDDPNFGLSTSTSSSNYIYNATATFSKAINFTSADSKGQDLTLFGQKYTVSSSTDATSLVLLQSAQKIDLSSASSRTADVTIAGQKYTIDLVATTGTTATIKVTDASGASDTKTVTEASSKKIQGITIAVTSASSSTASGDSASVVAGADKVTLTSGSSVTFGDTGTVIDGTKVDFGTGGVGNLTTINVAVFAPSSDLDALKAGTSFVDPVFKSFQLNFAGMNIADDSTARDTISVIPNSASEMAVTFTDYNQNVKTIVFAENLTSATTIGLMSDSSGHNISVVEGQKLHTGDYAIVGNENTAKIVKVSSPYNATSSYTSDTLKFQDVMSGEVYATTFSAEGVGTVVIGGQTYNVRMQSGSSSLATESYNVTIDYADSTGADLIVFPSIQTSKGAKLIIAAPVTINLSSASYDGTQINGSNIKIANGNGYSSFAIGANYSVNGALVNTTLAAGASSTVVKAGPFYYNVTSAGTNNSVKISPISVAALASQSTITSPTIAVIEEKDYNGVYNGFLVDLETAGNLGVNSIKDTWTNASSSALTLASNTKQSKRADYYGAIGFLDSSATDAYTASISYPDDQIYAQLYMAANGAVISAAQASGATQLGDVLVKDSEVSAVSSKNLIVVGGSCINSVAAGLLGATCGSDFTTKTGIGSGQFLIQSIASTYSTGKIALVVAGYEAADTVNAATYLRTQTVDTTAGKKYQGTSATAATLVTTTA
;
A
#
# COMPACT_ATOMS: atom_id res chain seq x y z
N MET A 1 6.35 49.31 64.50
CA MET A 1 5.32 49.07 65.53
C MET A 1 4.22 48.23 64.88
N TYR A 2 4.11 46.94 65.27
CA TYR A 2 3.00 45.97 65.07
C TYR A 2 2.53 45.64 63.62
N LEU A 3 2.26 44.42 63.14
CA LEU A 3 2.28 42.99 63.54
C LEU A 3 2.11 42.19 62.21
N TYR A 4 2.97 41.24 61.84
CA TYR A 4 2.77 39.77 61.90
C TYR A 4 1.61 39.14 61.06
N LYS A 5 1.93 38.43 59.96
CA LYS A 5 1.87 36.94 59.86
C LYS A 5 2.32 36.38 58.49
N ARG A 6 3.26 35.43 58.62
CA ARG A 6 3.80 34.38 57.72
C ARG A 6 2.73 33.47 57.11
N VAL A 7 2.99 32.92 55.90
CA VAL A 7 3.15 31.47 55.60
C VAL A 7 3.98 31.29 54.32
N GLU A 8 5.15 30.63 54.43
CA GLU A 8 5.91 30.01 53.32
C GLU A 8 5.68 28.48 53.34
N ARG A 9 5.71 27.81 52.18
CA ARG A 9 6.20 26.42 52.08
C ARG A 9 6.90 26.15 50.75
N ARG A 10 8.18 25.79 50.85
CA ARG A 10 9.14 25.44 49.79
C ARG A 10 8.92 24.02 49.26
N LEU A 11 9.08 23.84 47.94
CA LEU A 11 9.29 22.54 47.27
C LEU A 11 10.79 22.23 47.21
N LYS A 12 11.20 21.02 47.64
CA LYS A 12 12.57 20.51 47.55
C LYS A 12 12.58 19.14 46.86
N LYS A 13 13.44 19.02 45.83
CA LYS A 13 13.79 17.84 45.02
C LYS A 13 14.01 16.56 45.83
N MET A 14 13.58 15.41 45.29
CA MET A 14 14.08 14.07 45.66
C MET A 14 14.58 13.31 44.42
N ARG A 15 15.83 12.84 44.50
CA ARG A 15 16.47 11.81 43.66
C ARG A 15 16.34 10.47 44.39
N ILE A 16 16.02 9.37 43.71
CA ILE A 16 16.00 8.02 44.28
C ILE A 16 17.12 7.19 43.63
N ASN A 17 17.97 6.59 44.48
CA ASN A 17 19.02 5.63 44.14
C ASN A 17 18.56 4.20 44.47
N PHE A 18 18.85 3.24 43.58
CA PHE A 18 18.66 1.81 43.79
C PHE A 18 19.70 1.23 44.78
N LYS A 19 19.25 0.41 45.73
CA LYS A 19 20.11 -0.50 46.51
C LYS A 19 19.60 -1.94 46.39
N LYS A 20 20.55 -2.84 46.12
CA LYS A 20 20.44 -4.31 46.05
C LYS A 20 20.14 -4.90 47.43
N ILE A 21 19.23 -5.88 47.51
CA ILE A 21 19.17 -6.86 48.61
C ILE A 21 18.97 -8.25 48.00
N SER A 22 19.80 -9.17 48.47
CA SER A 22 19.92 -10.57 48.11
C SER A 22 19.27 -11.49 49.15
N ALA A 23 18.62 -12.55 48.63
CA ALA A 23 18.66 -13.95 49.07
C ALA A 23 17.83 -14.48 50.28
N ILE A 24 17.38 -15.73 50.04
CA ILE A 24 17.08 -16.88 50.92
C ILE A 24 15.61 -17.09 51.37
N ALA A 25 14.92 -18.01 50.68
CA ALA A 25 14.17 -19.13 51.27
C ALA A 25 13.83 -20.19 50.19
N ALA A 26 14.66 -21.22 50.09
CA ALA A 26 14.33 -22.55 49.53
C ALA A 26 14.06 -23.46 50.76
N SER A 27 13.23 -24.51 50.80
CA SER A 27 12.53 -25.33 49.80
C SER A 27 11.58 -26.23 50.61
N ALA A 28 10.34 -26.48 50.19
CA ALA A 28 9.58 -27.72 50.44
C ALA A 28 8.11 -27.62 49.97
N LEU A 29 7.86 -27.62 48.65
CA LEU A 29 6.65 -28.22 48.05
C LEU A 29 6.76 -28.18 46.51
N MET A 30 7.48 -29.12 45.90
CA MET A 30 7.49 -29.30 44.45
C MET A 30 7.35 -30.78 44.10
N ALA A 31 6.11 -31.20 43.85
CA ALA A 31 5.78 -32.33 43.01
C ALA A 31 4.33 -32.13 42.52
N GLY A 32 4.14 -31.45 41.38
CA GLY A 32 2.82 -31.45 40.73
C GLY A 32 2.41 -30.29 39.84
N MET A 33 3.18 -29.20 39.67
CA MET A 33 2.80 -28.12 38.75
C MET A 33 4.02 -27.51 38.05
N THR A 34 4.41 -28.06 36.90
CA THR A 34 5.19 -27.30 35.91
C THR A 34 4.25 -26.46 35.05
N MET A 35 3.66 -25.42 35.65
CA MET A 35 3.26 -24.23 34.90
C MET A 35 4.52 -23.37 34.78
N GLY A 36 5.29 -23.59 33.73
CA GLY A 36 6.35 -22.65 33.37
C GLY A 36 5.74 -21.26 33.22
N VAL A 37 6.29 -20.28 33.92
CA VAL A 37 5.93 -18.87 33.77
C VAL A 37 6.23 -18.49 32.31
N ALA A 38 5.22 -18.52 31.46
CA ALA A 38 5.30 -17.97 30.12
C ALA A 38 5.42 -16.44 30.26
N ALA A 39 6.43 -15.86 29.62
CA ALA A 39 6.47 -14.42 29.42
C ALA A 39 5.18 -13.97 28.73
N ALA A 40 4.62 -12.82 29.12
CA ALA A 40 3.45 -12.25 28.46
C ALA A 40 3.70 -12.17 26.95
N ALA A 41 2.88 -12.85 26.16
CA ALA A 41 3.03 -12.96 24.72
C ALA A 41 1.77 -12.42 24.03
N ASN A 42 1.91 -11.34 23.27
CA ASN A 42 0.82 -10.88 22.39
C ASN A 42 1.01 -11.44 20.99
N TYR A 43 -0.09 -11.73 20.32
CA TYR A 43 -0.07 -12.07 18.90
C TYR A 43 0.74 -10.99 18.12
N PRO A 44 1.71 -11.38 17.27
CA PRO A 44 1.94 -12.70 16.67
C PRO A 44 2.88 -13.66 17.45
N ASN A 45 3.46 -13.27 18.59
CA ASN A 45 4.24 -14.20 19.43
C ASN A 45 3.29 -15.24 20.05
N PRO A 46 3.60 -16.55 20.15
CA PRO A 46 4.83 -17.26 19.76
C PRO A 46 4.83 -17.86 18.35
N PHE A 47 3.89 -17.46 17.49
CA PHE A 47 3.74 -17.97 16.13
C PHE A 47 4.81 -17.44 15.18
N VAL A 48 5.18 -16.17 15.35
CA VAL A 48 6.34 -15.54 14.71
C VAL A 48 7.19 -14.87 15.78
N VAL A 49 8.47 -15.23 15.85
CA VAL A 49 9.42 -14.70 16.85
C VAL A 49 10.64 -14.16 16.12
N SER A 50 10.93 -12.86 16.30
CA SER A 50 12.08 -12.20 15.66
C SER A 50 12.14 -12.39 14.13
N GLY A 51 10.98 -12.45 13.48
CA GLY A 51 10.87 -12.63 12.03
C GLY A 51 10.96 -14.07 11.52
N ALA A 52 11.02 -15.07 12.42
CA ALA A 52 11.04 -16.48 12.08
C ALA A 52 9.71 -17.19 12.43
N ALA A 53 9.26 -18.06 11.52
CA ALA A 53 8.02 -18.82 11.64
C ALA A 53 8.18 -20.03 12.58
N ASN A 54 7.25 -20.18 13.52
CA ASN A 54 7.07 -21.41 14.30
C ASN A 54 5.58 -21.71 14.46
N VAL A 55 4.85 -21.73 13.33
CA VAL A 55 3.40 -21.85 13.29
C VAL A 55 2.93 -22.77 12.16
N ALA A 56 1.81 -23.45 12.39
CA ALA A 56 0.93 -23.97 11.36
C ALA A 56 -0.50 -23.49 11.62
N VAL A 57 -1.22 -23.13 10.56
CA VAL A 57 -2.61 -22.72 10.60
C VAL A 57 -3.48 -23.90 10.15
N VAL A 58 -4.29 -24.42 11.05
CA VAL A 58 -5.09 -25.62 10.84
C VAL A 58 -6.54 -25.25 10.61
N TYR A 59 -7.11 -25.68 9.49
CA TYR A 59 -8.52 -25.45 9.15
C TYR A 59 -9.28 -26.77 9.00
N GLY A 60 -10.59 -26.74 9.27
CA GLY A 60 -11.45 -27.92 9.22
C GLY A 60 -11.68 -28.45 7.80
N THR A 61 -11.79 -29.77 7.66
CA THR A 61 -12.14 -30.43 6.38
C THR A 61 -13.27 -31.45 6.55
N GLY A 62 -14.25 -31.46 5.64
CA GLY A 62 -15.42 -32.35 5.73
C GLY A 62 -16.73 -31.74 5.24
N ALA A 63 -17.82 -32.51 5.33
CA ALA A 63 -19.17 -32.06 4.98
C ALA A 63 -19.67 -31.00 5.99
N GLY A 64 -20.14 -29.85 5.51
CA GLY A 64 -20.64 -28.76 6.36
C GLY A 64 -19.59 -27.74 6.80
N VAL A 65 -18.31 -27.88 6.39
CA VAL A 65 -17.28 -26.87 6.58
C VAL A 65 -17.62 -25.62 5.77
N SER A 66 -17.55 -24.45 6.40
CA SER A 66 -17.70 -23.17 5.70
C SER A 66 -16.42 -22.83 4.93
N SER A 67 -16.55 -22.42 3.66
CA SER A 67 -15.42 -21.87 2.91
C SER A 67 -14.82 -20.63 3.58
N LEU A 68 -15.59 -19.94 4.44
CA LEU A 68 -15.13 -18.79 5.20
C LEU A 68 -14.07 -19.15 6.25
N ASP A 69 -14.08 -20.36 6.82
CA ASP A 69 -13.08 -20.77 7.81
C ASP A 69 -11.69 -20.95 7.17
N LEU A 70 -11.65 -21.53 5.96
CA LEU A 70 -10.44 -21.59 5.14
C LEU A 70 -9.97 -20.18 4.74
N VAL A 71 -10.89 -19.30 4.33
CA VAL A 71 -10.56 -17.90 4.01
C VAL A 71 -9.95 -17.19 5.23
N GLN A 72 -10.52 -17.39 6.43
CA GLN A 72 -9.98 -16.79 7.64
C GLN A 72 -8.62 -17.37 8.04
N ALA A 73 -8.41 -18.67 7.84
CA ALA A 73 -7.11 -19.30 8.01
C ALA A 73 -6.06 -18.70 7.07
N GLY A 74 -6.41 -18.49 5.79
CA GLY A 74 -5.57 -17.80 4.81
C GLY A 74 -5.28 -16.34 5.18
N ASN A 75 -6.27 -15.60 5.65
CA ASN A 75 -6.07 -14.23 6.11
C ASN A 75 -5.15 -14.14 7.34
N ILE A 76 -5.23 -15.11 8.26
CA ILE A 76 -4.32 -15.21 9.40
C ILE A 76 -2.90 -15.55 8.91
N GLN A 77 -2.74 -16.48 7.96
CA GLN A 77 -1.45 -16.75 7.32
C GLN A 77 -0.85 -15.48 6.68
N ALA A 78 -1.65 -14.72 5.92
CA ALA A 78 -1.19 -13.49 5.28
C ALA A 78 -0.75 -12.43 6.30
N ASN A 79 -1.47 -12.33 7.42
CA ASN A 79 -1.08 -11.44 8.51
C ASN A 79 0.14 -11.95 9.30
N LEU A 80 0.32 -13.25 9.47
CA LEU A 80 1.56 -13.80 10.04
C LEU A 80 2.77 -13.52 9.12
N GLN A 81 2.57 -13.57 7.81
CA GLN A 81 3.60 -13.26 6.82
C GLN A 81 4.08 -11.80 6.94
N SER A 82 3.22 -10.85 7.33
CA SER A 82 3.64 -9.45 7.55
C SER A 82 4.58 -9.27 8.75
N TYR A 83 4.77 -10.30 9.59
CA TYR A 83 5.69 -10.26 10.73
C TYR A 83 7.03 -10.99 10.49
N MET A 84 7.30 -11.51 9.29
CA MET A 84 8.53 -12.24 8.93
C MET A 84 9.69 -11.30 8.48
N THR A 85 10.97 -11.68 8.65
CA THR A 85 12.16 -10.93 8.17
C THR A 85 13.15 -11.84 7.41
N GLY A 86 13.77 -11.40 6.30
CA GLY A 86 14.82 -12.08 5.49
C GLY A 86 14.66 -12.08 3.93
N SER A 87 15.77 -12.06 3.17
CA SER A 87 15.77 -11.83 1.70
C SER A 87 15.43 -13.06 0.83
N SER A 88 14.28 -13.03 0.13
CA SER A 88 14.07 -13.74 -1.15
C SER A 88 12.88 -13.15 -1.92
N ALA A 89 13.01 -13.05 -3.24
CA ALA A 89 11.93 -12.66 -4.14
C ALA A 89 10.93 -13.83 -4.27
N GLY A 90 9.86 -13.81 -3.48
CA GLY A 90 8.78 -14.78 -3.57
C GLY A 90 7.72 -14.33 -4.57
N SER A 91 7.25 -15.25 -5.41
CA SER A 91 6.00 -15.08 -6.15
C SER A 91 4.81 -15.09 -5.17
N ALA A 92 3.71 -14.44 -5.55
CA ALA A 92 2.48 -14.47 -4.78
C ALA A 92 2.03 -15.93 -4.62
N SER A 93 1.74 -16.36 -3.39
CA SER A 93 1.14 -17.69 -3.21
C SER A 93 -0.33 -17.57 -3.57
N ILE A 94 -0.71 -18.27 -4.63
CA ILE A 94 -2.08 -18.38 -5.14
C ILE A 94 -2.58 -19.77 -4.76
N VAL A 95 -3.68 -19.82 -4.00
CA VAL A 95 -4.43 -21.06 -3.76
C VAL A 95 -5.77 -20.93 -4.45
N GLY A 96 -6.05 -21.83 -5.38
CA GLY A 96 -7.24 -21.78 -6.25
C GLY A 96 -6.94 -21.18 -7.62
N GLU A 97 -7.99 -20.87 -8.36
CA GLU A 97 -7.90 -20.36 -9.73
C GLU A 97 -7.76 -18.83 -9.72
N ALA A 98 -6.61 -18.32 -10.17
CA ALA A 98 -6.37 -16.90 -10.32
C ALA A 98 -5.31 -16.61 -11.40
N ILE A 99 -5.36 -15.39 -11.94
CA ILE A 99 -4.40 -14.87 -12.90
C ILE A 99 -3.92 -13.47 -12.47
N GLY A 100 -2.60 -13.27 -12.46
CA GLY A 100 -2.00 -11.95 -12.30
C GLY A 100 -2.24 -11.08 -13.53
N LEU A 101 -2.58 -9.82 -13.32
CA LEU A 101 -2.85 -8.87 -14.41
C LEU A 101 -1.58 -8.20 -14.92
N ASP A 102 -0.45 -8.36 -14.24
CA ASP A 102 0.88 -7.91 -14.65
C ASP A 102 1.78 -9.08 -15.09
N THR A 103 2.99 -8.75 -15.56
CA THR A 103 4.02 -9.73 -15.92
C THR A 103 5.39 -9.25 -15.43
N THR A 104 6.39 -10.14 -15.40
CA THR A 104 7.76 -9.75 -15.02
C THR A 104 8.35 -8.65 -15.91
N GLY A 105 7.98 -8.61 -17.20
CA GLY A 105 8.46 -7.61 -18.17
C GLY A 105 7.58 -6.37 -18.34
N LYS A 106 6.34 -6.38 -17.83
CA LYS A 106 5.41 -5.24 -17.91
C LYS A 106 4.53 -5.19 -16.67
N ARG A 107 4.67 -4.11 -15.89
CA ARG A 107 3.97 -3.89 -14.62
C ARG A 107 2.86 -2.84 -14.76
N ILE A 108 2.00 -2.74 -13.74
CA ILE A 108 0.94 -1.75 -13.62
C ILE A 108 1.40 -0.69 -12.61
N TYR A 109 2.02 0.37 -13.09
CA TYR A 109 2.60 1.45 -12.28
C TYR A 109 1.55 2.47 -11.82
N VAL A 110 1.94 3.36 -10.92
CA VAL A 110 1.13 4.52 -10.53
C VAL A 110 0.74 5.33 -11.77
N ASN A 111 -0.51 5.81 -11.80
CA ASN A 111 -1.12 6.53 -12.92
C ASN A 111 -1.25 5.70 -14.22
N THR A 112 -1.29 4.37 -14.13
CA THR A 112 -1.60 3.47 -15.25
C THR A 112 -2.91 2.72 -15.02
N SER A 113 -3.60 2.38 -16.12
CA SER A 113 -4.85 1.61 -16.10
C SER A 113 -4.60 0.13 -15.89
N MET A 114 -5.53 -0.55 -15.24
CA MET A 114 -5.49 -2.01 -15.02
C MET A 114 -5.34 -2.81 -16.32
N ASN A 115 -5.93 -2.34 -17.42
CA ASN A 115 -5.88 -3.02 -18.71
C ASN A 115 -4.58 -2.81 -19.52
N THR A 116 -3.57 -2.15 -18.94
CA THR A 116 -2.31 -1.80 -19.63
C THR A 116 -1.52 -3.04 -20.09
N VAL A 117 -1.58 -4.13 -19.32
CA VAL A 117 -0.80 -5.36 -19.58
C VAL A 117 -1.67 -6.44 -20.20
N LYS A 118 -2.83 -6.72 -19.59
CA LYS A 118 -3.86 -7.63 -20.12
C LYS A 118 -5.15 -6.83 -20.31
N SER A 119 -5.81 -6.99 -21.46
CA SER A 119 -7.10 -6.32 -21.74
C SER A 119 -8.29 -7.26 -21.79
N ILE A 120 -8.06 -8.56 -22.07
CA ILE A 120 -9.11 -9.58 -22.15
C ILE A 120 -8.60 -10.85 -21.47
N LEU A 121 -9.46 -11.45 -20.65
CA LEU A 121 -9.25 -12.75 -20.01
C LEU A 121 -10.16 -13.80 -20.65
N THR A 122 -9.62 -14.99 -20.83
CA THR A 122 -10.32 -16.12 -21.47
C THR A 122 -10.22 -17.40 -20.63
N LYS A 123 -10.77 -18.50 -21.11
CA LYS A 123 -10.63 -19.83 -20.49
C LYS A 123 -9.18 -20.30 -20.28
N SER A 124 -8.20 -19.75 -21.00
CA SER A 124 -6.79 -20.07 -20.72
C SER A 124 -6.27 -19.40 -19.44
N ASP A 125 -6.85 -18.27 -19.06
CA ASP A 125 -6.49 -17.52 -17.85
C ASP A 125 -7.31 -18.00 -16.64
N LEU A 126 -8.61 -18.28 -16.84
CA LEU A 126 -9.54 -18.79 -15.83
C LEU A 126 -10.32 -20.01 -16.37
N PRO A 127 -9.75 -21.23 -16.28
CA PRO A 127 -10.31 -22.44 -16.88
C PRO A 127 -11.67 -22.90 -16.34
N THR A 128 -12.04 -22.58 -15.10
CA THR A 128 -13.34 -22.97 -14.52
C THR A 128 -14.36 -21.86 -14.66
N VAL A 129 -13.98 -20.62 -14.32
CA VAL A 129 -14.90 -19.47 -14.37
C VAL A 129 -15.28 -19.16 -15.81
N LEU A 130 -14.32 -19.20 -16.74
CA LEU A 130 -14.52 -18.83 -18.14
C LEU A 130 -14.62 -20.04 -19.08
N ALA A 131 -14.92 -21.23 -18.55
CA ALA A 131 -15.11 -22.43 -19.34
C ALA A 131 -16.19 -22.21 -20.44
N ASP A 132 -15.99 -22.81 -21.61
CA ASP A 132 -17.05 -22.90 -22.61
C ASP A 132 -18.17 -23.81 -22.07
N THR A 133 -19.42 -23.41 -22.26
CA THR A 133 -20.60 -24.17 -21.78
C THR A 133 -21.55 -24.45 -22.94
N SER A 134 -22.34 -25.52 -22.85
CA SER A 134 -23.36 -25.85 -23.85
C SER A 134 -24.74 -25.43 -23.35
N PHE A 135 -25.57 -24.91 -24.25
CA PHE A 135 -26.98 -24.65 -24.03
C PHE A 135 -27.81 -25.44 -25.04
N SER A 136 -28.81 -26.18 -24.55
CA SER A 136 -29.73 -26.99 -25.35
C SER A 136 -31.17 -26.54 -25.08
N GLY A 137 -31.64 -25.60 -25.88
CA GLY A 137 -33.02 -25.10 -25.83
C GLY A 137 -33.70 -25.23 -27.19
N ASN A 138 -34.18 -24.11 -27.75
CA ASN A 138 -34.70 -24.11 -29.12
C ASN A 138 -33.64 -24.47 -30.18
N VAL A 139 -32.36 -24.28 -29.84
CA VAL A 139 -31.20 -24.71 -30.62
C VAL A 139 -30.09 -25.15 -29.67
N ASP A 140 -29.22 -26.05 -30.16
CA ASP A 140 -27.96 -26.37 -29.49
C ASP A 140 -26.88 -25.34 -29.88
N ALA A 141 -26.35 -24.66 -28.87
CA ALA A 141 -25.32 -23.64 -28.99
C ALA A 141 -24.24 -23.80 -27.90
N THR A 142 -23.01 -23.40 -28.22
CA THR A 142 -21.93 -23.25 -27.26
C THR A 142 -21.82 -21.78 -26.85
N ALA A 143 -21.71 -21.52 -25.55
CA ALA A 143 -21.43 -20.21 -24.99
C ALA A 143 -19.94 -20.10 -24.64
N THR A 144 -19.24 -19.17 -25.29
CA THR A 144 -17.85 -18.82 -24.99
C THR A 144 -17.81 -17.54 -24.16
N GLN A 145 -16.96 -17.52 -23.14
CA GLN A 145 -17.02 -16.53 -22.08
C GLN A 145 -15.68 -15.80 -21.93
N THR A 146 -15.74 -14.48 -21.79
CA THR A 146 -14.56 -13.62 -21.67
C THR A 146 -14.82 -12.49 -20.68
N ILE A 147 -13.76 -12.02 -20.02
CA ILE A 147 -13.81 -10.78 -19.22
C ILE A 147 -12.91 -9.75 -19.89
N SER A 148 -13.50 -8.67 -20.39
CA SER A 148 -12.73 -7.53 -20.91
C SER A 148 -12.47 -6.54 -19.79
N LEU A 149 -11.20 -6.26 -19.51
CA LEU A 149 -10.78 -5.33 -18.45
C LEU A 149 -10.90 -3.88 -18.95
N GLY A 150 -11.51 -3.03 -18.14
CA GLY A 150 -11.67 -1.62 -18.49
C GLY A 150 -10.41 -0.80 -18.21
N SER A 151 -10.38 0.41 -18.75
CA SER A 151 -9.30 1.39 -18.49
C SER A 151 -9.44 2.09 -17.14
N ASN A 152 -10.57 1.89 -16.45
CA ASN A 152 -10.83 2.35 -15.09
C ASN A 152 -11.24 1.11 -14.29
N PRO A 153 -10.36 0.51 -13.49
CA PRO A 153 -9.55 1.29 -12.57
C PRO A 153 -8.15 1.72 -13.04
N MET A 154 -7.70 2.83 -12.46
CA MET A 154 -6.32 3.33 -12.52
C MET A 154 -5.68 3.32 -11.13
N VAL A 155 -4.38 3.08 -11.06
CA VAL A 155 -3.62 3.17 -9.80
C VAL A 155 -3.40 4.65 -9.46
N THR A 156 -3.93 5.11 -8.33
CA THR A 156 -3.85 6.52 -7.92
C THR A 156 -3.49 6.66 -6.45
N PHE A 157 -2.80 7.76 -6.12
CA PHE A 157 -2.62 8.21 -4.74
C PHE A 157 -3.67 9.28 -4.42
N ALA A 158 -4.67 8.92 -3.61
CA ALA A 158 -5.81 9.78 -3.33
C ALA A 158 -6.43 9.50 -1.96
N LYS A 159 -7.25 10.43 -1.47
CA LYS A 159 -8.22 10.13 -0.40
C LYS A 159 -9.32 9.28 -1.00
N GLN A 160 -9.30 7.98 -0.72
CA GLN A 160 -10.18 7.04 -1.38
C GLN A 160 -10.58 5.88 -0.46
N PRO A 161 -11.82 5.38 -0.60
CA PRO A 161 -12.85 5.83 -1.55
C PRO A 161 -13.51 7.16 -1.14
N THR A 162 -13.38 7.61 0.11
CA THR A 162 -14.03 8.85 0.56
C THR A 162 -13.02 9.91 0.99
N GLY A 163 -13.47 11.17 1.03
CA GLY A 163 -12.66 12.27 1.58
C GLY A 163 -12.37 12.16 3.09
N SER A 164 -13.05 11.24 3.80
CA SER A 164 -12.79 10.89 5.20
C SER A 164 -11.70 9.83 5.37
N ASP A 165 -11.18 9.26 4.29
CA ASP A 165 -10.03 8.37 4.32
C ASP A 165 -8.73 9.16 4.21
N ASP A 166 -7.70 8.66 4.89
CA ASP A 166 -6.34 9.15 4.68
C ASP A 166 -5.84 8.79 3.27
N PRO A 167 -5.01 9.66 2.65
CA PRO A 167 -4.50 9.42 1.32
C PRO A 167 -3.62 8.16 1.28
N ASN A 168 -3.87 7.30 0.30
CA ASN A 168 -3.18 6.03 0.09
C ASN A 168 -3.11 5.69 -1.41
N PHE A 169 -2.26 4.72 -1.77
CA PHE A 169 -2.31 4.09 -3.09
C PHE A 169 -3.49 3.11 -3.16
N GLY A 170 -4.28 3.25 -4.23
CA GLY A 170 -5.51 2.52 -4.45
C GLY A 170 -5.85 2.43 -5.93
N LEU A 171 -6.83 1.60 -6.26
CA LEU A 171 -7.43 1.54 -7.58
C LEU A 171 -8.65 2.43 -7.62
N SER A 172 -8.54 3.61 -8.22
CA SER A 172 -9.70 4.47 -8.46
C SER A 172 -10.48 3.95 -9.66
N THR A 173 -11.78 3.77 -9.49
CA THR A 173 -12.76 3.29 -10.47
C THR A 173 -13.69 4.44 -10.88
N SER A 174 -14.77 4.17 -11.60
CA SER A 174 -15.72 5.20 -12.05
C SER A 174 -17.15 4.74 -11.86
N THR A 175 -18.05 5.69 -11.57
CA THR A 175 -19.51 5.47 -11.56
C THR A 175 -20.14 5.50 -12.96
N SER A 176 -19.35 5.75 -14.01
CA SER A 176 -19.83 5.76 -15.39
C SER A 176 -19.76 4.38 -16.04
N SER A 177 -20.87 3.94 -16.64
CA SER A 177 -20.92 2.70 -17.43
C SER A 177 -19.99 2.69 -18.66
N SER A 178 -19.50 3.84 -19.11
CA SER A 178 -18.47 3.93 -20.17
C SER A 178 -17.05 3.66 -19.64
N ASN A 179 -16.85 3.77 -18.33
CA ASN A 179 -15.60 3.58 -17.61
C ASN A 179 -15.73 2.39 -16.65
N TYR A 180 -16.15 1.25 -17.18
CA TYR A 180 -16.36 0.03 -16.39
C TYR A 180 -15.04 -0.52 -15.84
N ILE A 181 -15.12 -1.22 -14.70
CA ILE A 181 -14.03 -2.01 -14.12
C ILE A 181 -13.70 -3.18 -15.03
N TYR A 182 -14.74 -3.92 -15.41
CA TYR A 182 -14.68 -4.95 -16.43
C TYR A 182 -16.04 -5.15 -17.09
N ASN A 183 -16.02 -5.90 -18.19
CA ASN A 183 -17.20 -6.34 -18.91
C ASN A 183 -17.14 -7.87 -19.05
N ALA A 184 -18.12 -8.55 -18.44
CA ALA A 184 -18.32 -9.98 -18.55
C ALA A 184 -19.19 -10.27 -19.79
N THR A 185 -18.61 -10.93 -20.79
CA THR A 185 -19.28 -11.23 -22.07
C THR A 185 -19.39 -12.73 -22.30
N ALA A 186 -20.62 -13.19 -22.58
CA ALA A 186 -20.92 -14.53 -23.07
C ALA A 186 -21.41 -14.44 -24.53
N THR A 187 -20.76 -15.17 -25.43
CA THR A 187 -21.07 -15.21 -26.87
C THR A 187 -21.53 -16.60 -27.26
N PHE A 188 -22.69 -16.69 -27.91
CA PHE A 188 -23.27 -17.95 -28.36
C PHE A 188 -22.90 -18.26 -29.80
N SER A 189 -22.55 -19.52 -30.09
CA SER A 189 -22.18 -19.99 -31.44
C SER A 189 -23.33 -19.93 -32.45
N LYS A 190 -24.58 -19.82 -31.96
CA LYS A 190 -25.82 -19.64 -32.74
C LYS A 190 -26.74 -18.71 -31.96
N ALA A 191 -27.63 -18.00 -32.66
CA ALA A 191 -28.62 -17.17 -32.00
C ALA A 191 -29.68 -18.02 -31.29
N ILE A 192 -29.92 -17.72 -30.02
CA ILE A 192 -30.85 -18.45 -29.15
C ILE A 192 -32.13 -17.64 -28.99
N ASN A 193 -33.27 -18.32 -29.10
CA ASN A 193 -34.56 -17.75 -28.74
C ASN A 193 -34.89 -18.16 -27.30
N PHE A 194 -34.56 -17.31 -26.33
CA PHE A 194 -34.85 -17.58 -24.90
C PHE A 194 -36.33 -17.44 -24.54
N THR A 195 -37.16 -16.87 -25.44
CA THR A 195 -38.62 -16.81 -25.27
C THR A 195 -39.32 -18.11 -25.69
N SER A 196 -38.62 -19.01 -26.39
CA SER A 196 -39.16 -20.30 -26.81
C SER A 196 -39.51 -21.18 -25.61
N ALA A 197 -40.58 -21.96 -25.73
CA ALA A 197 -40.95 -22.98 -24.75
C ALA A 197 -39.84 -24.02 -24.55
N ASP A 198 -39.07 -24.33 -25.59
CA ASP A 198 -37.95 -25.29 -25.53
C ASP A 198 -36.76 -24.75 -24.73
N SER A 199 -36.62 -23.42 -24.66
CA SER A 199 -35.53 -22.76 -23.92
C SER A 199 -35.90 -22.51 -22.45
N LYS A 200 -37.19 -22.34 -22.13
CA LYS A 200 -37.68 -22.12 -20.76
C LYS A 200 -37.56 -23.40 -19.92
N GLY A 201 -36.96 -23.27 -18.75
CA GLY A 201 -36.66 -24.39 -17.85
C GLY A 201 -35.36 -25.13 -18.16
N GLN A 202 -34.59 -24.70 -19.18
CA GLN A 202 -33.28 -25.27 -19.49
C GLN A 202 -32.17 -24.58 -18.70
N ASP A 203 -31.11 -25.33 -18.45
CA ASP A 203 -29.93 -24.86 -17.74
C ASP A 203 -29.02 -24.02 -18.65
N LEU A 204 -28.50 -22.93 -18.09
CA LEU A 204 -27.52 -22.03 -18.70
C LEU A 204 -26.44 -21.73 -17.66
N THR A 205 -25.18 -22.02 -17.99
CA THR A 205 -24.05 -21.70 -17.11
C THR A 205 -23.33 -20.46 -17.64
N LEU A 206 -23.25 -19.43 -16.80
CA LEU A 206 -22.58 -18.16 -17.07
C LEU A 206 -21.53 -17.88 -15.98
N PHE A 207 -20.30 -17.63 -16.38
CA PHE A 207 -19.14 -17.30 -15.58
C PHE A 207 -18.93 -18.24 -14.38
N GLY A 208 -19.06 -19.55 -14.58
CA GLY A 208 -18.96 -20.55 -13.50
C GLY A 208 -20.20 -20.67 -12.61
N GLN A 209 -21.23 -19.85 -12.81
CA GLN A 209 -22.50 -19.92 -12.10
C GLN A 209 -23.58 -20.60 -12.96
N LYS A 210 -24.29 -21.57 -12.37
CA LYS A 210 -25.39 -22.27 -13.03
C LYS A 210 -26.73 -21.54 -12.81
N TYR A 211 -27.46 -21.35 -13.88
CA TYR A 211 -28.80 -20.77 -13.92
C TYR A 211 -29.77 -21.68 -14.67
N THR A 212 -31.06 -21.46 -14.46
CA THR A 212 -32.14 -22.02 -15.28
C THR A 212 -32.97 -20.89 -15.88
N VAL A 213 -33.30 -20.97 -17.17
CA VAL A 213 -34.11 -19.96 -17.85
C VAL A 213 -35.53 -19.98 -17.29
N SER A 214 -35.98 -18.88 -16.71
CA SER A 214 -37.29 -18.77 -16.07
C SER A 214 -38.41 -18.71 -17.11
N SER A 215 -39.58 -19.25 -16.75
CA SER A 215 -40.80 -19.12 -17.55
C SER A 215 -41.24 -17.65 -17.72
N SER A 216 -40.83 -16.77 -16.80
CA SER A 216 -41.06 -15.33 -16.82
C SER A 216 -40.21 -14.56 -17.85
N THR A 217 -39.35 -15.25 -18.62
CA THR A 217 -38.59 -14.64 -19.72
C THR A 217 -39.54 -14.18 -20.84
N ASP A 218 -39.35 -12.95 -21.30
CA ASP A 218 -40.16 -12.30 -22.34
C ASP A 218 -39.29 -11.67 -23.45
N ALA A 219 -39.90 -10.92 -24.37
CA ALA A 219 -39.20 -10.33 -25.52
C ALA A 219 -38.12 -9.30 -25.15
N THR A 220 -38.19 -8.73 -23.94
CA THR A 220 -37.32 -7.65 -23.45
C THR A 220 -36.37 -8.10 -22.35
N SER A 221 -36.80 -9.05 -21.51
CA SER A 221 -36.11 -9.42 -20.28
C SER A 221 -35.80 -10.91 -20.25
N LEU A 222 -34.52 -11.25 -20.12
CA LEU A 222 -34.05 -12.59 -19.82
C LEU A 222 -34.05 -12.79 -18.32
N VAL A 223 -34.89 -13.71 -17.83
CA VAL A 223 -35.03 -14.01 -16.40
C VAL A 223 -34.37 -15.35 -16.11
N LEU A 224 -33.44 -15.36 -15.17
CA LEU A 224 -32.64 -16.51 -14.78
C LEU A 224 -32.87 -16.84 -13.30
N LEU A 225 -32.94 -18.13 -12.98
CA LEU A 225 -33.06 -18.63 -11.60
C LEU A 225 -31.79 -19.35 -11.18
N GLN A 226 -31.20 -18.98 -10.05
CA GLN A 226 -30.01 -19.63 -9.50
C GLN A 226 -30.37 -20.95 -8.81
N SER A 227 -29.52 -21.97 -8.97
CA SER A 227 -29.64 -23.28 -8.28
C SER A 227 -31.04 -23.88 -8.37
N ALA A 228 -31.64 -23.85 -9.56
CA ALA A 228 -33.04 -24.22 -9.76
C ALA A 228 -33.24 -25.67 -10.22
N GLN A 229 -34.44 -26.19 -9.95
CA GLN A 229 -34.90 -27.51 -10.39
C GLN A 229 -36.28 -27.38 -11.04
N LYS A 230 -36.46 -28.04 -12.19
CA LYS A 230 -37.76 -28.19 -12.86
C LYS A 230 -38.48 -29.42 -12.32
N ILE A 231 -39.77 -29.28 -12.03
CA ILE A 231 -40.62 -30.32 -11.48
C ILE A 231 -41.97 -30.31 -12.21
N ASP A 232 -42.46 -31.48 -12.58
CA ASP A 232 -43.82 -31.66 -13.08
C ASP A 232 -44.70 -32.28 -11.99
N LEU A 233 -45.74 -31.55 -11.59
CA LEU A 233 -46.67 -31.94 -10.52
C LEU A 233 -48.02 -32.31 -11.12
N SER A 234 -48.65 -33.35 -10.59
CA SER A 234 -50.00 -33.78 -10.97
C SER A 234 -50.79 -34.24 -9.76
N SER A 235 -52.05 -33.81 -9.65
CA SER A 235 -52.96 -34.26 -8.62
C SER A 235 -53.28 -35.75 -8.68
N ALA A 236 -53.02 -36.41 -9.82
CA ALA A 236 -53.30 -37.82 -10.04
C ALA A 236 -52.16 -38.76 -9.62
N SER A 237 -50.89 -38.34 -9.75
CA SER A 237 -49.73 -39.25 -9.59
C SER A 237 -48.53 -38.67 -8.85
N SER A 238 -48.32 -37.35 -8.87
CA SER A 238 -47.11 -36.70 -8.36
C SER A 238 -47.44 -35.33 -7.77
N ARG A 239 -48.32 -35.31 -6.76
CA ARG A 239 -48.83 -34.06 -6.20
C ARG A 239 -47.78 -33.28 -5.42
N THR A 240 -46.80 -33.97 -4.85
CA THR A 240 -45.67 -33.40 -4.12
C THR A 240 -44.34 -33.84 -4.70
N ALA A 241 -43.32 -32.97 -4.62
CA ALA A 241 -41.95 -33.29 -4.97
C ALA A 241 -40.95 -32.63 -4.01
N ASP A 242 -39.89 -33.35 -3.67
CA ASP A 242 -38.78 -32.81 -2.89
C ASP A 242 -37.71 -32.23 -3.81
N VAL A 243 -37.26 -31.02 -3.51
CA VAL A 243 -36.20 -30.31 -4.24
C VAL A 243 -35.11 -29.87 -3.28
N THR A 244 -33.89 -29.75 -3.78
CA THR A 244 -32.77 -29.18 -3.03
C THR A 244 -32.31 -27.91 -3.71
N ILE A 245 -32.52 -26.77 -3.04
CA ILE A 245 -32.26 -25.44 -3.57
C ILE A 245 -31.25 -24.76 -2.63
N ALA A 246 -30.10 -24.35 -3.18
CA ALA A 246 -28.98 -23.79 -2.40
C ALA A 246 -28.56 -24.65 -1.18
N GLY A 247 -28.59 -25.98 -1.32
CA GLY A 247 -28.21 -26.94 -0.28
C GLY A 247 -29.31 -27.25 0.75
N GLN A 248 -30.44 -26.53 0.72
CA GLN A 248 -31.56 -26.74 1.62
C GLN A 248 -32.68 -27.53 0.94
N LYS A 249 -33.29 -28.46 1.68
CA LYS A 249 -34.38 -29.31 1.18
C LYS A 249 -35.73 -28.60 1.36
N TYR A 250 -36.53 -28.62 0.30
CA TYR A 250 -37.91 -28.12 0.28
C TYR A 250 -38.84 -29.17 -0.31
N THR A 251 -40.08 -29.21 0.16
CA THR A 251 -41.17 -29.99 -0.43
C THR A 251 -42.15 -29.06 -1.10
N ILE A 252 -42.38 -29.26 -2.40
CA ILE A 252 -43.31 -28.51 -3.23
C ILE A 252 -44.56 -29.33 -3.47
N ASP A 253 -45.72 -28.76 -3.14
CA ASP A 253 -47.04 -29.39 -3.21
C ASP A 253 -47.97 -28.59 -4.13
N LEU A 254 -48.57 -29.28 -5.11
CA LEU A 254 -49.60 -28.72 -5.98
C LEU A 254 -50.96 -28.76 -5.28
N VAL A 255 -51.46 -27.59 -4.88
CA VAL A 255 -52.72 -27.46 -4.15
C VAL A 255 -53.91 -27.43 -5.10
N ALA A 256 -53.84 -26.61 -6.15
CA ALA A 256 -54.92 -26.45 -7.14
C ALA A 256 -54.42 -25.74 -8.40
N THR A 257 -55.14 -25.89 -9.53
CA THR A 257 -54.93 -25.08 -10.73
C THR A 257 -56.23 -24.52 -11.30
N THR A 258 -56.17 -23.44 -12.09
CA THR A 258 -57.34 -22.85 -12.78
C THR A 258 -57.19 -22.82 -14.31
N GLY A 259 -56.28 -23.62 -14.87
CA GLY A 259 -55.99 -23.67 -16.30
C GLY A 259 -54.97 -22.64 -16.83
N THR A 260 -54.62 -21.62 -16.04
CA THR A 260 -53.51 -20.67 -16.32
C THR A 260 -52.79 -20.23 -15.05
N THR A 261 -53.18 -20.76 -13.88
CA THR A 261 -52.55 -20.47 -12.60
C THR A 261 -52.39 -21.77 -11.82
N ALA A 262 -51.32 -21.86 -11.02
CA ALA A 262 -51.08 -22.94 -10.08
C ALA A 262 -50.95 -22.38 -8.66
N THR A 263 -51.65 -22.97 -7.71
CA THR A 263 -51.50 -22.70 -6.28
C THR A 263 -50.52 -23.70 -5.72
N ILE A 264 -49.36 -23.19 -5.29
CA ILE A 264 -48.23 -23.99 -4.85
C ILE A 264 -48.00 -23.74 -3.36
N LYS A 265 -47.89 -24.83 -2.59
CA LYS A 265 -47.43 -24.81 -1.21
C LYS A 265 -45.99 -25.27 -1.16
N VAL A 266 -45.13 -24.51 -0.50
CA VAL A 266 -43.73 -24.88 -0.26
C VAL A 266 -43.55 -25.09 1.24
N THR A 267 -42.91 -26.19 1.61
CA THR A 267 -42.56 -26.52 3.01
C THR A 267 -41.05 -26.68 3.12
N ASP A 268 -40.42 -26.01 4.08
CA ASP A 268 -38.98 -26.12 4.33
C ASP A 268 -38.62 -27.29 5.25
N ALA A 269 -37.32 -27.52 5.46
CA ALA A 269 -36.81 -28.59 6.32
C ALA A 269 -37.21 -28.47 7.80
N SER A 270 -37.62 -27.28 8.26
CA SER A 270 -38.12 -27.05 9.61
C SER A 270 -39.63 -27.34 9.76
N GLY A 271 -40.31 -27.62 8.64
CA GLY A 271 -41.75 -27.85 8.58
C GLY A 271 -42.59 -26.58 8.42
N ALA A 272 -41.96 -25.41 8.26
CA ALA A 272 -42.69 -24.18 8.01
C ALA A 272 -43.17 -24.14 6.55
N SER A 273 -44.42 -23.73 6.30
CA SER A 273 -45.00 -23.68 4.95
C SER A 273 -45.72 -22.37 4.61
N ASP A 274 -45.62 -21.95 3.35
CA ASP A 274 -46.31 -20.80 2.74
C ASP A 274 -46.96 -21.28 1.44
N THR A 275 -48.05 -20.66 1.05
CA THR A 275 -48.85 -21.07 -0.11
C THR A 275 -49.26 -19.86 -0.91
N LYS A 276 -48.95 -19.85 -2.21
CA LYS A 276 -49.31 -18.75 -3.11
C LYS A 276 -49.76 -19.27 -4.47
N THR A 277 -50.69 -18.54 -5.07
CA THR A 277 -51.08 -18.74 -6.47
C THR A 277 -50.15 -17.96 -7.38
N VAL A 278 -49.62 -18.65 -8.38
CA VAL A 278 -48.68 -18.12 -9.38
C VAL A 278 -49.28 -18.37 -10.77
N THR A 279 -49.32 -17.32 -11.59
CA THR A 279 -49.80 -17.40 -12.99
C THR A 279 -48.72 -18.00 -13.88
N GLU A 280 -49.11 -18.69 -14.95
CA GLU A 280 -48.20 -19.09 -16.02
C GLU A 280 -47.33 -17.92 -16.50
N ALA A 281 -46.08 -18.24 -16.88
CA ALA A 281 -45.08 -17.26 -17.27
C ALA A 281 -44.82 -16.16 -16.20
N SER A 282 -45.08 -16.47 -14.93
CA SER A 282 -44.77 -15.60 -13.79
C SER A 282 -44.05 -16.37 -12.69
N SER A 283 -43.40 -15.63 -11.77
CA SER A 283 -42.74 -16.19 -10.58
C SER A 283 -43.15 -15.46 -9.31
N LYS A 284 -43.12 -16.16 -8.17
CA LYS A 284 -43.27 -15.57 -6.82
C LYS A 284 -42.36 -16.26 -5.80
N LYS A 285 -41.95 -15.52 -4.77
CA LYS A 285 -41.25 -16.09 -3.60
C LYS A 285 -42.24 -16.79 -2.66
N ILE A 286 -42.01 -18.06 -2.35
CA ILE A 286 -42.81 -18.91 -1.46
C ILE A 286 -41.84 -19.64 -0.52
N GLN A 287 -41.96 -19.45 0.80
CA GLN A 287 -40.98 -19.93 1.80
C GLN A 287 -39.50 -19.74 1.42
N GLY A 288 -39.15 -18.52 1.01
CA GLY A 288 -37.76 -18.15 0.81
C GLY A 288 -37.16 -18.59 -0.53
N ILE A 289 -37.86 -19.41 -1.33
CA ILE A 289 -37.45 -19.78 -2.70
C ILE A 289 -38.40 -19.18 -3.75
N THR A 290 -37.88 -18.91 -4.94
CA THR A 290 -38.67 -18.42 -6.08
C THR A 290 -39.28 -19.60 -6.83
N ILE A 291 -40.60 -19.61 -6.98
CA ILE A 291 -41.34 -20.58 -7.78
C ILE A 291 -41.85 -19.89 -9.05
N ALA A 292 -41.43 -20.39 -10.20
CA ALA A 292 -41.93 -19.96 -11.51
C ALA A 292 -42.83 -21.06 -12.12
N VAL A 293 -43.99 -20.68 -12.66
CA VAL A 293 -44.92 -21.62 -13.30
C VAL A 293 -44.73 -21.57 -14.80
N THR A 294 -44.42 -22.72 -15.39
CA THR A 294 -44.19 -22.90 -16.84
C THR A 294 -45.49 -23.24 -17.56
N SER A 295 -46.29 -24.12 -16.96
CA SER A 295 -47.64 -24.47 -17.40
C SER A 295 -48.50 -24.87 -16.20
N ALA A 296 -49.81 -24.64 -16.30
CA ALA A 296 -50.82 -25.05 -15.33
C ALA A 296 -52.09 -25.43 -16.07
N SER A 297 -52.62 -26.61 -15.83
CA SER A 297 -53.83 -27.10 -16.51
C SER A 297 -54.76 -27.75 -15.51
N SER A 298 -56.04 -27.42 -15.59
CA SER A 298 -57.11 -28.09 -14.84
C SER A 298 -57.96 -28.91 -15.80
N SER A 299 -58.13 -30.20 -15.52
CA SER A 299 -58.92 -31.12 -16.35
C SER A 299 -59.80 -32.00 -15.47
N THR A 300 -61.08 -32.12 -15.83
CA THR A 300 -62.01 -33.08 -15.20
C THR A 300 -61.66 -34.53 -15.51
N ALA A 301 -60.87 -34.80 -16.56
CA ALA A 301 -60.45 -36.13 -16.98
C ALA A 301 -59.06 -36.53 -16.48
N SER A 302 -58.14 -35.57 -16.34
CA SER A 302 -56.71 -35.82 -16.07
C SER A 302 -56.24 -35.31 -14.70
N GLY A 303 -57.10 -34.58 -13.98
CA GLY A 303 -56.73 -33.86 -12.76
C GLY A 303 -56.03 -32.53 -13.03
N ASP A 304 -55.62 -31.86 -11.96
CA ASP A 304 -54.82 -30.65 -12.00
C ASP A 304 -53.33 -31.01 -12.22
N SER A 305 -52.65 -30.30 -13.11
CA SER A 305 -51.21 -30.46 -13.31
C SER A 305 -50.51 -29.13 -13.52
N ALA A 306 -49.26 -29.03 -13.08
CA ALA A 306 -48.43 -27.85 -13.26
C ALA A 306 -46.96 -28.23 -13.46
N SER A 307 -46.28 -27.56 -14.39
CA SER A 307 -44.83 -27.62 -14.53
C SER A 307 -44.21 -26.40 -13.87
N VAL A 308 -43.39 -26.60 -12.84
CA VAL A 308 -42.81 -25.53 -12.03
C VAL A 308 -41.29 -25.56 -12.05
N VAL A 309 -40.66 -24.39 -12.00
CA VAL A 309 -39.21 -24.25 -11.79
C VAL A 309 -39.01 -23.56 -10.45
N ALA A 310 -38.39 -24.28 -9.52
CA ALA A 310 -38.08 -23.79 -8.18
C ALA A 310 -36.61 -23.41 -8.11
N GLY A 311 -36.27 -22.19 -7.69
CA GLY A 311 -34.88 -21.71 -7.60
C GLY A 311 -34.65 -20.81 -6.39
N ALA A 312 -33.38 -20.58 -6.05
CA ALA A 312 -33.00 -19.80 -4.88
C ALA A 312 -33.27 -18.30 -5.10
N ASP A 313 -32.62 -17.74 -6.12
CA ASP A 313 -32.64 -16.32 -6.40
C ASP A 313 -32.91 -16.04 -7.88
N LYS A 314 -33.68 -14.99 -8.13
CA LYS A 314 -34.05 -14.51 -9.46
C LYS A 314 -33.11 -13.40 -9.91
N VAL A 315 -32.54 -13.53 -11.10
CA VAL A 315 -31.74 -12.49 -11.77
C VAL A 315 -32.45 -12.12 -13.06
N THR A 316 -32.67 -10.83 -13.30
CA THR A 316 -33.30 -10.35 -14.55
C THR A 316 -32.35 -9.43 -15.29
N LEU A 317 -32.14 -9.74 -16.57
CA LEU A 317 -31.29 -9.02 -17.49
C LEU A 317 -32.16 -8.34 -18.56
N THR A 318 -32.02 -7.04 -18.70
CA THR A 318 -32.76 -6.24 -19.69
C THR A 318 -31.76 -5.30 -20.37
N SER A 319 -31.63 -5.38 -21.70
CA SER A 319 -30.66 -4.57 -22.45
C SER A 319 -30.85 -3.06 -22.20
N GLY A 320 -29.74 -2.34 -21.98
CA GLY A 320 -29.72 -0.91 -21.68
C GLY A 320 -29.95 -0.56 -20.21
N SER A 321 -30.29 -1.52 -19.36
CA SER A 321 -30.63 -1.33 -17.95
C SER A 321 -29.65 -2.03 -17.01
N SER A 322 -29.69 -1.66 -15.73
CA SER A 322 -29.00 -2.39 -14.66
C SER A 322 -29.58 -3.77 -14.44
N VAL A 323 -28.77 -4.70 -13.94
CA VAL A 323 -29.23 -6.03 -13.51
C VAL A 323 -30.18 -5.86 -12.33
N THR A 324 -31.25 -6.65 -12.27
CA THR A 324 -32.13 -6.69 -11.09
C THR A 324 -32.15 -8.07 -10.44
N PHE A 325 -32.30 -8.09 -9.13
CA PHE A 325 -32.20 -9.26 -8.26
C PHE A 325 -33.46 -9.44 -7.41
N GLY A 326 -33.87 -10.68 -7.23
CA GLY A 326 -35.05 -11.08 -6.47
C GLY A 326 -36.38 -10.82 -7.19
N ASP A 327 -37.46 -11.32 -6.59
CA ASP A 327 -38.81 -11.17 -7.16
C ASP A 327 -39.37 -9.74 -7.09
N THR A 328 -38.81 -8.88 -6.24
CA THR A 328 -39.17 -7.45 -6.14
C THR A 328 -38.41 -6.58 -7.15
N GLY A 329 -37.43 -7.14 -7.86
CA GLY A 329 -36.65 -6.41 -8.87
C GLY A 329 -35.68 -5.38 -8.28
N THR A 330 -35.01 -5.70 -7.17
CA THR A 330 -34.03 -4.80 -6.56
C THR A 330 -32.87 -4.58 -7.54
N VAL A 331 -32.52 -3.32 -7.82
CA VAL A 331 -31.44 -2.98 -8.74
C VAL A 331 -30.09 -3.37 -8.12
N ILE A 332 -29.23 -4.01 -8.90
CA ILE A 332 -27.80 -4.14 -8.59
C ILE A 332 -27.10 -2.91 -9.16
N ASP A 333 -26.80 -1.95 -8.29
CA ASP A 333 -26.11 -0.72 -8.66
C ASP A 333 -24.73 -1.01 -9.27
N GLY A 334 -24.27 -0.14 -10.17
CA GLY A 334 -22.97 -0.31 -10.84
C GLY A 334 -22.97 -1.39 -11.92
N THR A 335 -24.12 -1.76 -12.49
CA THR A 335 -24.21 -2.74 -13.57
C THR A 335 -24.94 -2.19 -14.79
N LYS A 336 -24.60 -2.67 -15.99
CA LYS A 336 -25.35 -2.38 -17.22
C LYS A 336 -25.32 -3.58 -18.15
N VAL A 337 -26.50 -4.00 -18.61
CA VAL A 337 -26.67 -5.11 -19.55
C VAL A 337 -26.68 -4.60 -20.99
N ASP A 338 -26.06 -5.34 -21.89
CA ASP A 338 -26.15 -5.16 -23.34
C ASP A 338 -26.31 -6.53 -24.01
N PHE A 339 -27.29 -6.64 -24.91
CA PHE A 339 -27.56 -7.83 -25.72
C PHE A 339 -26.92 -7.77 -27.11
N GLY A 340 -26.11 -6.75 -27.37
CA GLY A 340 -25.50 -6.48 -28.67
C GLY A 340 -26.57 -6.09 -29.69
N THR A 341 -26.53 -6.70 -30.88
CA THR A 341 -27.48 -6.40 -31.96
C THR A 341 -28.77 -7.22 -31.91
N GLY A 342 -28.87 -8.19 -30.98
CA GLY A 342 -30.01 -9.11 -30.85
C GLY A 342 -30.96 -8.76 -29.70
N GLY A 343 -32.20 -9.23 -29.78
CA GLY A 343 -33.15 -9.24 -28.65
C GLY A 343 -33.21 -10.61 -27.97
N VAL A 344 -33.98 -10.75 -26.88
CA VAL A 344 -34.09 -12.02 -26.12
C VAL A 344 -34.58 -13.19 -26.99
N GLY A 345 -35.35 -12.90 -28.05
CA GLY A 345 -35.82 -13.91 -29.01
C GLY A 345 -34.80 -14.32 -30.09
N ASN A 346 -33.64 -13.65 -30.17
CA ASN A 346 -32.59 -13.91 -31.17
C ASN A 346 -31.22 -13.48 -30.61
N LEU A 347 -30.87 -14.00 -29.43
CA LEU A 347 -29.76 -13.51 -28.63
C LEU A 347 -28.47 -14.24 -29.01
N THR A 348 -27.43 -13.49 -29.38
CA THR A 348 -26.08 -14.02 -29.68
C THR A 348 -25.06 -13.64 -28.63
N THR A 349 -25.34 -12.61 -27.81
CA THR A 349 -24.40 -12.06 -26.85
C THR A 349 -25.13 -11.59 -25.60
N ILE A 350 -24.55 -11.88 -24.44
CA ILE A 350 -24.90 -11.25 -23.17
C ILE A 350 -23.64 -10.55 -22.68
N ASN A 351 -23.73 -9.24 -22.49
CA ASN A 351 -22.65 -8.41 -21.96
C ASN A 351 -23.16 -7.73 -20.69
N VAL A 352 -22.38 -7.83 -19.62
CA VAL A 352 -22.63 -7.16 -18.35
C VAL A 352 -21.40 -6.33 -17.99
N ALA A 353 -21.53 -5.02 -18.15
CA ALA A 353 -20.54 -4.06 -17.70
C ALA A 353 -20.72 -3.80 -16.20
N VAL A 354 -19.63 -3.87 -15.43
CA VAL A 354 -19.60 -3.60 -13.99
C VAL A 354 -18.72 -2.38 -13.71
N PHE A 355 -19.26 -1.43 -12.97
CA PHE A 355 -18.65 -0.15 -12.60
C PHE A 355 -18.99 0.20 -11.15
N ALA A 356 -18.45 1.29 -10.60
CA ALA A 356 -18.70 1.65 -9.22
C ALA A 356 -20.19 1.98 -8.98
N PRO A 357 -20.81 1.46 -7.91
CA PRO A 357 -22.22 1.72 -7.63
C PRO A 357 -22.47 3.17 -7.16
N SER A 358 -21.49 3.80 -6.51
CA SER A 358 -21.54 5.19 -6.07
C SER A 358 -20.14 5.77 -5.94
N SER A 359 -20.04 7.08 -5.74
CA SER A 359 -18.77 7.77 -5.45
C SER A 359 -18.15 7.36 -4.11
N ASP A 360 -18.91 6.80 -3.18
CA ASP A 360 -18.38 6.34 -1.89
C ASP A 360 -17.76 4.93 -1.97
N LEU A 361 -17.94 4.27 -3.12
CA LEU A 361 -17.48 2.93 -3.44
C LEU A 361 -16.67 2.92 -4.74
N ASP A 362 -16.10 4.06 -5.12
CA ASP A 362 -15.38 4.24 -6.38
C ASP A 362 -13.88 3.95 -6.27
N ALA A 363 -13.43 3.25 -5.22
CA ALA A 363 -12.05 2.78 -5.14
C ALA A 363 -11.89 1.44 -4.42
N LEU A 364 -10.87 0.68 -4.84
CA LEU A 364 -10.43 -0.54 -4.17
C LEU A 364 -9.13 -0.27 -3.40
N LYS A 365 -9.13 -0.56 -2.10
CA LYS A 365 -7.97 -0.39 -1.22
C LYS A 365 -7.02 -1.59 -1.30
N ALA A 366 -5.75 -1.38 -0.99
CA ALA A 366 -4.79 -2.46 -0.87
C ALA A 366 -5.26 -3.53 0.14
N GLY A 367 -5.06 -4.80 -0.20
CA GLY A 367 -5.47 -5.95 0.60
C GLY A 367 -6.96 -6.30 0.50
N THR A 368 -7.72 -5.70 -0.42
CA THR A 368 -9.17 -5.94 -0.57
C THR A 368 -9.52 -6.62 -1.89
N SER A 369 -10.68 -7.29 -1.92
CA SER A 369 -11.25 -7.93 -3.11
C SER A 369 -12.60 -7.30 -3.46
N PHE A 370 -12.83 -7.09 -4.75
CA PHE A 370 -14.12 -6.74 -5.32
C PHE A 370 -14.74 -7.99 -5.96
N VAL A 371 -15.71 -8.60 -5.29
CA VAL A 371 -16.46 -9.75 -5.80
C VAL A 371 -17.45 -9.27 -6.85
N ASP A 372 -17.56 -9.98 -7.97
CA ASP A 372 -18.54 -9.65 -8.99
C ASP A 372 -19.97 -9.66 -8.40
N PRO A 373 -20.74 -8.56 -8.56
CA PRO A 373 -22.02 -8.42 -7.86
C PRO A 373 -23.16 -9.25 -8.48
N VAL A 374 -23.00 -9.77 -9.71
CA VAL A 374 -24.05 -10.44 -10.49
C VAL A 374 -23.93 -11.97 -10.42
N PHE A 375 -22.76 -12.49 -10.78
CA PHE A 375 -22.40 -13.90 -10.85
C PHE A 375 -21.79 -14.41 -9.55
N LYS A 376 -21.08 -13.54 -8.80
CA LYS A 376 -20.43 -13.86 -7.49
C LYS A 376 -19.45 -15.04 -7.53
N SER A 377 -19.03 -15.44 -8.73
CA SER A 377 -18.16 -16.60 -8.98
C SER A 377 -16.70 -16.22 -9.20
N PHE A 378 -16.42 -14.93 -9.38
CA PHE A 378 -15.08 -14.38 -9.53
C PHE A 378 -14.94 -13.02 -8.85
N GLN A 379 -13.71 -12.56 -8.70
CA GLN A 379 -13.36 -11.34 -8.00
C GLN A 379 -12.11 -10.68 -8.59
N LEU A 380 -12.07 -9.35 -8.55
CA LEU A 380 -10.86 -8.55 -8.73
C LEU A 380 -10.19 -8.37 -7.37
N ASN A 381 -8.97 -8.85 -7.21
CA ASN A 381 -8.19 -8.70 -5.99
C ASN A 381 -7.08 -7.66 -6.18
N PHE A 382 -6.98 -6.72 -5.25
CA PHE A 382 -5.85 -5.81 -5.14
C PHE A 382 -5.03 -6.18 -3.91
N ALA A 383 -3.97 -6.95 -4.10
CA ALA A 383 -3.14 -7.42 -2.99
C ALA A 383 -2.37 -6.26 -2.33
N GLY A 384 -2.06 -5.22 -3.11
CA GLY A 384 -1.37 -4.01 -2.67
C GLY A 384 -0.30 -3.57 -3.66
N MET A 385 0.53 -2.62 -3.24
CA MET A 385 1.76 -2.27 -3.98
C MET A 385 2.86 -3.29 -3.65
N ASN A 386 3.79 -3.53 -4.58
CA ASN A 386 4.96 -4.37 -4.32
C ASN A 386 5.81 -3.88 -3.13
N ILE A 387 5.82 -2.57 -2.86
CA ILE A 387 6.44 -1.94 -1.69
C ILE A 387 5.40 -1.06 -0.99
N ALA A 388 4.90 -1.51 0.15
CA ALA A 388 3.96 -0.78 0.98
C ALA A 388 4.57 0.52 1.55
N ASP A 389 3.71 1.47 1.95
CA ASP A 389 4.12 2.78 2.49
C ASP A 389 4.97 2.67 3.77
N ASP A 390 4.74 1.64 4.58
CA ASP A 390 5.43 1.35 5.85
C ASP A 390 6.52 0.27 5.73
N SER A 391 6.87 -0.12 4.50
CA SER A 391 7.87 -1.14 4.23
C SER A 391 9.28 -0.69 4.57
N THR A 392 10.10 -1.62 5.08
CA THR A 392 11.56 -1.43 5.27
C THR A 392 12.35 -1.39 3.96
N ALA A 393 11.71 -1.71 2.83
CA ALA A 393 12.28 -1.48 1.50
C ALA A 393 12.25 0.01 1.09
N ARG A 394 11.69 0.88 1.94
CA ARG A 394 11.79 2.33 1.83
C ARG A 394 12.81 2.86 2.84
N ASP A 395 13.47 3.95 2.47
CA ASP A 395 14.25 4.77 3.39
C ASP A 395 13.63 6.18 3.48
N THR A 396 14.02 6.95 4.48
CA THR A 396 13.40 8.25 4.79
C THR A 396 14.46 9.32 5.00
N ILE A 397 14.29 10.45 4.30
CA ILE A 397 15.03 11.68 4.53
C ILE A 397 14.14 12.61 5.35
N SER A 398 14.58 13.01 6.55
CA SER A 398 13.80 13.83 7.47
C SER A 398 14.41 15.21 7.64
N VAL A 399 13.61 16.26 7.46
CA VAL A 399 14.01 17.67 7.66
C VAL A 399 13.24 18.23 8.85
N ILE A 400 13.97 18.53 9.92
CA ILE A 400 13.40 18.93 11.21
C ILE A 400 14.15 20.14 11.79
N PRO A 401 13.49 20.96 12.62
CA PRO A 401 14.17 21.93 13.47
C PRO A 401 15.11 21.22 14.45
N ASN A 402 16.37 21.63 14.50
CA ASN A 402 17.36 21.19 15.49
C ASN A 402 17.32 22.10 16.73
N SER A 403 17.04 23.38 16.52
CA SER A 403 16.79 24.39 17.54
C SER A 403 15.83 25.45 16.96
N ALA A 404 15.51 26.50 17.73
CA ALA A 404 14.64 27.58 17.23
C ALA A 404 15.24 28.33 16.01
N SER A 405 16.57 28.24 15.84
CA SER A 405 17.32 28.93 14.78
C SER A 405 18.04 27.99 13.83
N GLU A 406 17.92 26.67 13.95
CA GLU A 406 18.66 25.70 13.14
C GLU A 406 17.74 24.64 12.53
N MET A 407 17.97 24.29 11.26
CA MET A 407 17.35 23.15 10.60
C MET A 407 18.37 22.05 10.34
N ALA A 408 17.94 20.81 10.54
CA ALA A 408 18.74 19.63 10.26
C ALA A 408 18.06 18.67 9.30
N VAL A 409 18.89 17.95 8.55
CA VAL A 409 18.50 16.83 7.70
C VAL A 409 19.04 15.53 8.29
N THR A 410 18.21 14.50 8.38
CA THR A 410 18.60 13.14 8.76
C THR A 410 18.40 12.22 7.57
N PHE A 411 19.43 11.46 7.22
CA PHE A 411 19.38 10.49 6.13
C PHE A 411 20.41 9.37 6.33
N THR A 412 20.25 8.29 5.57
CA THR A 412 21.19 7.17 5.50
C THR A 412 22.02 7.29 4.22
N ASP A 413 23.35 7.31 4.31
CA ASP A 413 24.21 7.31 3.11
C ASP A 413 24.26 5.92 2.45
N TYR A 414 24.85 5.86 1.25
CA TYR A 414 25.12 4.62 0.52
C TYR A 414 25.91 3.57 1.32
N ASN A 415 26.70 4.00 2.31
CA ASN A 415 27.51 3.13 3.16
C ASN A 415 26.75 2.69 4.44
N GLN A 416 25.43 2.89 4.49
CA GLN A 416 24.55 2.54 5.61
C GLN A 416 24.80 3.33 6.90
N ASN A 417 25.47 4.49 6.84
CA ASN A 417 25.64 5.39 7.97
C ASN A 417 24.43 6.33 8.07
N VAL A 418 23.80 6.36 9.24
CA VAL A 418 22.71 7.29 9.55
C VAL A 418 23.25 8.47 10.34
N LYS A 419 23.02 9.70 9.88
CA LYS A 419 23.39 10.92 10.60
C LYS A 419 22.34 12.01 10.45
N THR A 420 22.28 12.86 11.48
CA THR A 420 21.58 14.14 11.47
C THR A 420 22.61 15.26 11.31
N ILE A 421 22.42 16.11 10.31
CA ILE A 421 23.34 17.19 9.93
C ILE A 421 22.55 18.49 9.91
N VAL A 422 22.97 19.47 10.70
CA VAL A 422 22.45 20.84 10.59
C VAL A 422 22.94 21.41 9.26
N PHE A 423 22.04 22.04 8.51
CA PHE A 423 22.38 22.62 7.20
C PHE A 423 21.95 24.07 7.03
N ALA A 424 21.10 24.58 7.92
CA ALA A 424 20.63 25.96 7.82
C ALA A 424 20.52 26.58 9.20
N GLU A 425 20.90 27.86 9.31
CA GLU A 425 20.79 28.64 10.53
C GLU A 425 20.23 30.05 10.24
N ASN A 426 19.39 30.56 11.13
CA ASN A 426 18.93 31.95 11.09
C ASN A 426 20.06 32.85 11.60
N LEU A 427 20.63 33.65 10.72
CA LEU A 427 21.71 34.56 11.07
C LEU A 427 21.18 35.69 11.95
N THR A 428 22.06 36.39 12.67
CA THR A 428 21.73 37.45 13.66
C THR A 428 20.85 38.60 13.13
N SER A 429 20.57 38.66 11.82
CA SER A 429 19.49 39.45 11.22
C SER A 429 18.34 38.51 10.84
N ALA A 430 17.19 38.64 11.53
CA ALA A 430 16.04 37.72 11.54
C ALA A 430 15.37 37.35 10.19
N THR A 431 15.94 37.74 9.05
CA THR A 431 15.41 37.52 7.70
C THR A 431 16.39 36.79 6.76
N THR A 432 17.61 36.46 7.22
CA THR A 432 18.62 35.79 6.39
C THR A 432 18.97 34.42 6.96
N ILE A 433 18.68 33.37 6.20
CA ILE A 433 19.06 31.99 6.54
C ILE A 433 20.36 31.66 5.82
N GLY A 434 21.40 31.35 6.59
CA GLY A 434 22.70 30.94 6.09
C GLY A 434 22.80 29.42 5.96
N LEU A 435 23.64 28.96 5.04
CA LEU A 435 23.97 27.55 4.88
C LEU A 435 25.06 27.16 5.90
N MET A 436 24.64 26.95 7.15
CA MET A 436 25.53 26.72 8.30
C MET A 436 25.34 25.32 8.89
N SER A 437 26.42 24.74 9.39
CA SER A 437 26.45 23.40 9.98
C SER A 437 26.32 23.38 11.50
N ASP A 438 26.45 24.53 12.15
CA ASP A 438 26.32 24.68 13.61
C ASP A 438 26.26 26.16 14.01
N SER A 439 25.79 26.41 15.23
CA SER A 439 25.75 27.74 15.89
C SER A 439 27.07 28.49 16.04
N SER A 440 28.22 27.91 15.68
CA SER A 440 29.49 28.65 15.62
C SER A 440 29.70 29.34 14.26
N GLY A 441 28.73 29.23 13.35
CA GLY A 441 28.75 29.90 12.05
C GLY A 441 29.65 29.23 11.01
N HIS A 442 29.96 27.94 11.19
CA HIS A 442 30.72 27.18 10.19
C HIS A 442 29.86 26.92 8.95
N ASN A 443 30.38 27.23 7.78
CA ASN A 443 29.66 27.17 6.51
C ASN A 443 29.71 25.76 5.89
N ILE A 444 28.68 25.40 5.12
CA ILE A 444 28.74 24.22 4.23
C ILE A 444 28.96 24.71 2.80
N SER A 445 30.11 24.42 2.21
CA SER A 445 30.33 24.70 0.80
C SER A 445 29.62 23.69 -0.10
N VAL A 446 28.82 24.22 -1.02
CA VAL A 446 28.13 23.49 -2.10
C VAL A 446 28.63 23.91 -3.49
N VAL A 447 29.77 24.61 -3.53
CA VAL A 447 30.43 25.05 -4.76
C VAL A 447 31.89 24.64 -4.66
N GLU A 448 32.38 24.01 -5.71
CA GLU A 448 33.80 23.66 -5.84
C GLU A 448 34.71 24.87 -5.59
N GLY A 449 35.90 24.65 -5.01
CA GLY A 449 36.94 25.66 -4.76
C GLY A 449 36.53 26.92 -4.00
N GLN A 450 35.37 26.93 -3.34
CA GLN A 450 35.06 27.93 -2.31
C GLN A 450 36.10 27.87 -1.19
N LYS A 451 36.35 29.03 -0.58
CA LYS A 451 37.23 29.14 0.57
C LYS A 451 36.56 28.53 1.80
N LEU A 452 37.30 27.65 2.47
CA LEU A 452 36.94 26.95 3.68
C LEU A 452 37.93 27.31 4.79
N HIS A 453 37.45 27.41 6.01
CA HIS A 453 38.24 27.59 7.22
C HIS A 453 38.16 26.33 8.09
N THR A 454 38.96 26.31 9.16
CA THR A 454 38.84 25.24 10.17
C THR A 454 37.42 25.17 10.70
N GLY A 455 36.85 23.96 10.70
CA GLY A 455 35.48 23.73 11.16
C GLY A 455 34.43 23.83 10.07
N ASP A 456 34.71 24.49 8.93
CA ASP A 456 33.81 24.51 7.77
C ASP A 456 33.67 23.13 7.13
N TYR A 457 32.60 22.97 6.36
CA TYR A 457 32.23 21.72 5.72
C TYR A 457 32.22 21.90 4.20
N ALA A 458 32.46 20.82 3.47
CA ALA A 458 32.30 20.77 2.03
C ALA A 458 31.65 19.45 1.62
N ILE A 459 30.83 19.48 0.57
CA ILE A 459 30.32 18.27 -0.06
C ILE A 459 31.21 17.96 -1.25
N VAL A 460 31.95 16.86 -1.22
CA VAL A 460 32.91 16.49 -2.28
C VAL A 460 32.51 15.17 -2.93
N GLY A 461 32.83 15.01 -4.21
CA GLY A 461 32.50 13.83 -5.01
C GLY A 461 31.06 13.83 -5.53
N ASN A 462 30.64 12.70 -6.07
CA ASN A 462 29.31 12.54 -6.63
C ASN A 462 28.70 11.17 -6.29
N GLU A 463 27.40 11.17 -6.03
CA GLU A 463 26.59 9.97 -5.79
C GLU A 463 27.17 9.08 -4.67
N ASN A 464 27.51 7.83 -4.97
CA ASN A 464 28.01 6.87 -3.98
C ASN A 464 29.43 7.19 -3.48
N THR A 465 30.20 7.98 -4.23
CA THR A 465 31.53 8.45 -3.83
C THR A 465 31.47 9.73 -3.01
N ALA A 466 30.32 10.41 -3.00
CA ALA A 466 30.19 11.69 -2.32
C ALA A 466 30.35 11.56 -0.80
N LYS A 467 30.99 12.58 -0.21
CA LYS A 467 31.20 12.71 1.23
C LYS A 467 30.94 14.14 1.68
N ILE A 468 30.40 14.27 2.89
CA ILE A 468 30.36 15.54 3.61
C ILE A 468 31.60 15.56 4.49
N VAL A 469 32.53 16.46 4.23
CA VAL A 469 33.80 16.52 4.95
C VAL A 469 33.95 17.81 5.72
N LYS A 470 34.45 17.70 6.96
CA LYS A 470 34.78 18.81 7.84
C LYS A 470 36.28 19.12 7.77
N VAL A 471 36.65 20.38 7.58
CA VAL A 471 38.04 20.84 7.58
C VAL A 471 38.60 20.85 8.99
N SER A 472 39.79 20.28 9.17
CA SER A 472 40.47 20.22 10.46
C SER A 472 41.98 20.33 10.32
N SER A 473 42.61 20.93 11.33
CA SER A 473 44.07 21.01 11.48
C SER A 473 44.84 21.62 10.29
N PRO A 474 44.40 22.72 9.65
CA PRO A 474 45.25 23.43 8.70
C PRO A 474 46.45 24.05 9.42
N TYR A 475 47.65 23.80 8.89
CA TYR A 475 48.88 24.43 9.33
C TYR A 475 49.82 24.50 8.13
N ASN A 476 50.32 25.70 7.84
CA ASN A 476 51.27 25.93 6.75
C ASN A 476 52.59 26.46 7.32
N ALA A 477 53.70 25.79 7.04
CA ALA A 477 55.02 26.23 7.48
C ALA A 477 55.58 27.32 6.56
N THR A 478 56.36 28.27 7.10
CA THR A 478 56.72 29.51 6.38
C THR A 478 57.76 29.32 5.25
N SER A 479 58.46 28.18 5.21
CA SER A 479 59.60 27.98 4.29
C SER A 479 59.79 26.53 3.81
N SER A 480 58.83 25.65 4.08
CA SER A 480 58.89 24.23 3.72
C SER A 480 57.51 23.62 3.87
N TYR A 481 57.13 22.73 2.96
CA TYR A 481 55.86 21.98 3.02
C TYR A 481 55.93 20.69 3.85
N THR A 482 57.11 20.32 4.35
CA THR A 482 57.30 19.04 5.08
C THR A 482 56.54 18.95 6.40
N SER A 483 56.21 20.10 6.96
CA SER A 483 55.47 20.22 8.22
C SER A 483 54.02 20.63 8.01
N ASP A 484 53.59 20.81 6.76
CA ASP A 484 52.23 21.24 6.46
C ASP A 484 51.24 20.14 6.83
N THR A 485 50.13 20.54 7.45
CA THR A 485 49.06 19.63 7.79
C THR A 485 47.73 20.17 7.33
N LEU A 486 46.89 19.30 6.81
CA LEU A 486 45.49 19.58 6.51
C LEU A 486 44.75 18.24 6.53
N LYS A 487 43.65 18.17 7.27
CA LYS A 487 42.84 16.95 7.41
C LYS A 487 41.38 17.25 7.12
N PHE A 488 40.71 16.27 6.55
CA PHE A 488 39.28 16.29 6.31
C PHE A 488 38.66 15.13 7.07
N GLN A 489 37.60 15.38 7.84
CA GLN A 489 36.85 14.33 8.54
C GLN A 489 35.51 14.10 7.86
N ASP A 490 35.23 12.87 7.42
CA ASP A 490 33.89 12.49 6.96
C ASP A 490 32.88 12.60 8.10
N VAL A 491 31.83 13.39 7.89
CA VAL A 491 30.75 13.58 8.86
C VAL A 491 29.90 12.31 9.03
N MET A 492 29.78 11.51 7.96
CA MET A 492 28.95 10.31 7.98
C MET A 492 29.64 9.19 8.76
N SER A 493 30.86 8.81 8.36
CA SER A 493 31.60 7.69 8.95
C SER A 493 32.51 8.07 10.12
N GLY A 494 32.95 9.33 10.22
CA GLY A 494 33.98 9.78 11.15
C GLY A 494 35.42 9.54 10.68
N GLU A 495 35.62 8.94 9.50
CA GLU A 495 36.93 8.70 8.90
C GLU A 495 37.71 10.01 8.67
N VAL A 496 39.03 9.97 8.86
CA VAL A 496 39.90 11.14 8.70
C VAL A 496 40.85 10.93 7.53
N TYR A 497 40.76 11.82 6.54
CA TYR A 497 41.62 11.88 5.37
C TYR A 497 42.70 12.93 5.56
N ALA A 498 43.97 12.53 5.46
CA ALA A 498 45.11 13.43 5.56
C ALA A 498 45.58 13.87 4.17
N THR A 499 45.89 15.16 4.04
CA THR A 499 46.47 15.72 2.82
C THR A 499 47.94 15.34 2.69
N THR A 500 48.37 14.98 1.49
CA THR A 500 49.77 14.83 1.11
C THR A 500 50.23 16.07 0.36
N PHE A 501 51.13 16.85 0.95
CA PHE A 501 51.66 18.07 0.33
C PHE A 501 52.80 17.77 -0.65
N SER A 502 52.80 18.48 -1.77
CA SER A 502 53.78 18.34 -2.86
C SER A 502 54.56 19.62 -3.14
N ALA A 503 54.01 20.76 -2.71
CA ALA A 503 54.67 22.06 -2.67
C ALA A 503 54.05 22.89 -1.53
N GLU A 504 54.65 24.05 -1.25
CA GLU A 504 54.15 25.02 -0.27
C GLU A 504 52.66 25.32 -0.49
N GLY A 505 51.82 24.97 0.50
CA GLY A 505 50.38 25.19 0.43
C GLY A 505 49.63 24.40 -0.65
N VAL A 506 50.28 23.45 -1.35
CA VAL A 506 49.67 22.67 -2.44
C VAL A 506 49.82 21.18 -2.19
N GLY A 507 48.71 20.46 -2.14
CA GLY A 507 48.68 19.03 -1.87
C GLY A 507 47.52 18.31 -2.53
N THR A 508 47.42 17.02 -2.25
CA THR A 508 46.35 16.14 -2.70
C THR A 508 45.78 15.34 -1.55
N VAL A 509 44.48 15.04 -1.59
CA VAL A 509 43.81 14.16 -0.63
C VAL A 509 42.95 13.14 -1.37
N VAL A 510 42.91 11.90 -0.87
CA VAL A 510 42.05 10.83 -1.44
C VAL A 510 40.82 10.68 -0.55
N ILE A 511 39.64 10.95 -1.10
CA ILE A 511 38.35 10.89 -0.39
C ILE A 511 37.38 10.07 -1.24
N GLY A 512 36.74 9.06 -0.67
CA GLY A 512 35.77 8.24 -1.41
C GLY A 512 36.34 7.55 -2.66
N GLY A 513 37.65 7.27 -2.68
CA GLY A 513 38.35 6.66 -3.81
C GLY A 513 38.82 7.63 -4.90
N GLN A 514 38.48 8.93 -4.78
CA GLN A 514 38.85 9.96 -5.74
C GLN A 514 39.97 10.86 -5.19
N THR A 515 40.86 11.33 -6.07
CA THR A 515 41.95 12.25 -5.69
C THR A 515 41.55 13.69 -5.94
N TYR A 516 41.64 14.53 -4.92
CA TYR A 516 41.31 15.95 -4.96
C TYR A 516 42.56 16.79 -4.79
N ASN A 517 42.68 17.86 -5.57
CA ASN A 517 43.71 18.87 -5.33
C ASN A 517 43.24 19.80 -4.23
N VAL A 518 44.13 20.12 -3.30
CA VAL A 518 43.86 21.06 -2.22
C VAL A 518 44.90 22.16 -2.22
N ARG A 519 44.42 23.39 -2.05
CA ARG A 519 45.29 24.55 -1.87
C ARG A 519 44.99 25.21 -0.54
N MET A 520 46.04 25.53 0.18
CA MET A 520 46.03 26.29 1.41
C MET A 520 46.83 27.57 1.18
N GLN A 521 46.35 28.70 1.70
CA GLN A 521 47.02 29.99 1.53
C GLN A 521 48.51 29.93 1.95
N SER A 522 49.40 30.32 1.03
CA SER A 522 50.85 30.27 1.22
C SER A 522 51.35 31.26 2.29
N GLY A 523 52.30 30.83 3.13
CA GLY A 523 53.37 31.72 3.60
C GLY A 523 53.20 32.47 4.93
N SER A 524 52.48 31.95 5.94
CA SER A 524 52.78 32.39 7.31
C SER A 524 52.34 31.40 8.38
N SER A 525 53.33 30.76 9.03
CA SER A 525 53.12 29.97 10.25
C SER A 525 52.64 30.79 11.46
N SER A 526 52.44 32.11 11.30
CA SER A 526 51.90 33.00 12.33
C SER A 526 50.37 33.15 12.26
N LEU A 527 49.70 32.60 11.25
CA LEU A 527 48.24 32.62 11.17
C LEU A 527 47.65 31.68 12.22
N ALA A 528 46.55 32.12 12.85
CA ALA A 528 45.73 31.24 13.66
C ALA A 528 45.10 30.16 12.77
N THR A 529 44.87 28.97 13.34
CA THR A 529 44.33 27.81 12.63
C THR A 529 43.00 28.12 11.94
N GLU A 530 42.12 28.91 12.57
CA GLU A 530 40.86 29.39 11.96
C GLU A 530 41.02 30.39 10.80
N SER A 531 42.21 30.99 10.61
CA SER A 531 42.44 32.02 9.58
C SER A 531 42.97 31.49 8.24
N TYR A 532 43.29 30.19 8.15
CA TYR A 532 43.75 29.60 6.90
C TYR A 532 42.61 29.45 5.90
N ASN A 533 42.81 29.98 4.69
CA ASN A 533 41.94 29.69 3.55
C ASN A 533 42.36 28.36 2.91
N VAL A 534 41.43 27.41 2.87
CA VAL A 534 41.56 26.11 2.20
C VAL A 534 40.59 26.07 1.02
N THR A 535 41.02 25.52 -0.10
CA THR A 535 40.16 25.23 -1.26
C THR A 535 40.38 23.80 -1.71
N ILE A 536 39.33 23.19 -2.27
CA ILE A 536 39.36 21.83 -2.79
C ILE A 536 38.78 21.82 -4.21
N ASP A 537 39.57 21.35 -5.17
CA ASP A 537 39.15 21.14 -6.54
C ASP A 537 38.55 19.73 -6.64
N TYR A 538 37.40 19.60 -7.29
CA TYR A 538 36.65 18.35 -7.35
C TYR A 538 37.22 17.46 -8.46
N ALA A 539 37.36 16.17 -8.17
CA ALA A 539 37.90 15.21 -9.13
C ALA A 539 37.08 15.09 -10.44
N ASP A 540 35.80 15.44 -10.40
CA ASP A 540 34.86 15.34 -11.52
C ASP A 540 34.84 16.61 -12.42
N SER A 541 35.56 17.66 -12.03
CA SER A 541 35.75 18.85 -12.86
C SER A 541 36.93 18.67 -13.82
N THR A 542 36.84 19.29 -15.00
CA THR A 542 37.89 19.22 -16.03
C THR A 542 38.25 20.62 -16.48
N GLY A 543 39.54 20.95 -16.51
CA GLY A 543 40.00 22.28 -16.89
C GLY A 543 39.53 23.34 -15.89
N ALA A 544 38.70 24.28 -16.35
CA ALA A 544 38.12 25.36 -15.53
C ALA A 544 36.59 25.23 -15.37
N ASP A 545 36.06 24.02 -15.57
CA ASP A 545 34.68 23.69 -15.18
C ASP A 545 34.48 23.88 -13.67
N LEU A 546 33.28 24.25 -13.27
CA LEU A 546 32.91 24.47 -11.87
C LEU A 546 31.72 23.60 -11.49
N ILE A 547 31.86 22.75 -10.47
CA ILE A 547 30.75 21.98 -9.90
C ILE A 547 29.99 22.80 -8.86
N VAL A 548 28.67 22.81 -9.00
CA VAL A 548 27.71 23.48 -8.12
C VAL A 548 26.62 22.48 -7.71
N PHE A 549 26.28 22.45 -6.43
CA PHE A 549 25.29 21.54 -5.83
C PHE A 549 25.58 20.06 -6.13
N PRO A 550 26.71 19.52 -5.64
CA PRO A 550 26.99 18.08 -5.73
C PRO A 550 25.91 17.26 -5.02
N SER A 551 25.78 15.99 -5.42
CA SER A 551 24.75 15.10 -4.89
C SER A 551 25.35 13.93 -4.11
N ILE A 552 24.65 13.49 -3.07
CA ILE A 552 25.02 12.37 -2.21
C ILE A 552 24.02 11.24 -2.44
N GLN A 553 24.49 10.05 -2.77
CA GLN A 553 23.63 8.88 -2.87
C GLN A 553 23.28 8.34 -1.49
N THR A 554 22.00 8.11 -1.28
CA THR A 554 21.46 7.54 -0.05
C THR A 554 21.37 6.00 -0.13
N SER A 555 20.98 5.36 0.97
CA SER A 555 20.97 3.89 1.11
C SER A 555 20.10 3.15 0.09
N LYS A 556 19.02 3.81 -0.38
CA LYS A 556 18.08 3.29 -1.40
C LYS A 556 18.18 4.06 -2.71
N GLY A 557 19.37 4.55 -3.03
CA GLY A 557 19.75 5.03 -4.37
C GLY A 557 19.34 6.45 -4.76
N ALA A 558 18.35 7.07 -4.08
CA ALA A 558 18.03 8.49 -4.23
C ALA A 558 19.25 9.40 -4.01
N LYS A 559 19.24 10.57 -4.66
CA LYS A 559 20.30 11.58 -4.57
C LYS A 559 19.84 12.77 -3.75
N LEU A 560 20.50 12.99 -2.63
CA LEU A 560 20.32 14.16 -1.77
C LEU A 560 21.25 15.29 -2.24
N ILE A 561 20.69 16.49 -2.41
CA ILE A 561 21.42 17.72 -2.75
C ILE A 561 21.08 18.77 -1.69
N ILE A 562 22.11 19.39 -1.12
CA ILE A 562 21.95 20.60 -0.29
C ILE A 562 22.20 21.79 -1.22
N ALA A 563 21.19 22.64 -1.39
CA ALA A 563 21.27 23.79 -2.27
C ALA A 563 20.94 25.08 -1.52
N ALA A 564 21.53 26.19 -1.95
CA ALA A 564 21.20 27.53 -1.49
C ALA A 564 21.51 28.51 -2.64
N PRO A 565 20.98 29.74 -2.64
CA PRO A 565 21.39 30.73 -3.62
C PRO A 565 22.89 31.02 -3.50
N VAL A 566 23.64 30.78 -4.58
CA VAL A 566 25.11 31.00 -4.62
C VAL A 566 25.46 32.06 -5.65
N THR A 567 26.43 32.91 -5.32
CA THR A 567 27.01 33.89 -6.25
C THR A 567 28.33 33.36 -6.77
N ILE A 568 28.43 33.21 -8.09
CA ILE A 568 29.63 32.75 -8.78
C ILE A 568 30.28 33.95 -9.48
N ASN A 569 31.55 34.20 -9.18
CA ASN A 569 32.35 35.15 -9.93
C ASN A 569 32.94 34.47 -11.16
N LEU A 570 32.63 35.02 -12.34
CA LEU A 570 33.07 34.54 -13.65
C LEU A 570 34.39 35.18 -14.10
N SER A 571 34.87 36.21 -13.39
CA SER A 571 36.21 36.76 -13.56
C SER A 571 37.21 36.05 -12.65
N SER A 572 38.43 35.86 -13.16
CA SER A 572 39.53 35.09 -12.56
C SER A 572 39.94 35.46 -11.12
N ALA A 573 39.35 36.48 -10.49
CA ALA A 573 39.81 37.03 -9.22
C ALA A 573 39.28 36.34 -7.95
N SER A 574 38.46 35.28 -8.04
CA SER A 574 37.82 34.67 -6.84
C SER A 574 38.08 33.18 -6.65
N TYR A 575 38.54 32.48 -7.69
CA TYR A 575 38.76 31.04 -7.71
C TYR A 575 40.19 30.80 -8.20
N ASP A 576 41.16 30.74 -7.30
CA ASP A 576 42.57 30.41 -7.60
C ASP A 576 43.30 31.25 -8.69
N GLY A 577 42.73 32.34 -9.20
CA GLY A 577 43.30 33.05 -10.36
C GLY A 577 42.88 32.46 -11.73
N THR A 578 42.08 31.40 -11.78
CA THR A 578 41.67 30.72 -13.03
C THR A 578 40.36 31.29 -13.57
N GLN A 579 40.32 31.61 -14.87
CA GLN A 579 39.14 32.22 -15.51
C GLN A 579 38.10 31.16 -15.90
N ILE A 580 36.85 31.32 -15.45
CA ILE A 580 35.72 30.41 -15.78
C ILE A 580 35.12 30.70 -17.17
N ASN A 581 35.37 31.89 -17.73
CA ASN A 581 34.91 32.28 -19.08
C ASN A 581 35.44 31.29 -20.14
N GLY A 582 34.54 30.65 -20.90
CA GLY A 582 34.88 29.58 -21.85
C GLY A 582 34.77 28.16 -21.28
N SER A 583 34.31 27.99 -20.05
CA SER A 583 34.14 26.69 -19.35
C SER A 583 32.66 26.41 -19.04
N ASN A 584 32.37 25.38 -18.23
CA ASN A 584 31.00 24.99 -17.87
C ASN A 584 30.71 25.11 -16.37
N ILE A 585 29.46 25.46 -16.05
CA ILE A 585 28.89 25.19 -14.73
C ILE A 585 28.23 23.81 -14.78
N LYS A 586 28.61 22.93 -13.86
CA LYS A 586 28.10 21.56 -13.76
C LYS A 586 27.20 21.43 -12.53
N ILE A 587 25.95 21.00 -12.73
CA ILE A 587 24.98 20.77 -11.65
C ILE A 587 24.49 19.33 -11.68
N ALA A 588 24.39 18.69 -10.52
CA ALA A 588 24.00 17.29 -10.41
C ALA A 588 22.61 17.05 -11.04
N ASN A 589 22.45 15.94 -11.78
CA ASN A 589 21.25 15.66 -12.57
C ASN A 589 20.59 14.29 -12.31
N GLY A 590 21.08 13.57 -11.29
CA GLY A 590 20.61 12.22 -10.92
C GLY A 590 21.57 11.09 -11.36
N ASN A 591 22.37 11.30 -12.40
CA ASN A 591 23.40 10.36 -12.89
C ASN A 591 24.65 11.06 -13.42
N GLY A 592 25.29 11.88 -12.57
CA GLY A 592 26.38 12.78 -12.95
C GLY A 592 25.92 14.23 -12.96
N TYR A 593 26.33 14.97 -14.00
CA TYR A 593 26.16 16.42 -14.08
C TYR A 593 25.57 16.86 -15.42
N SER A 594 24.66 17.83 -15.37
CA SER A 594 24.32 18.66 -16.52
C SER A 594 25.33 19.80 -16.64
N SER A 595 25.89 19.99 -17.84
CA SER A 595 26.87 21.04 -18.13
C SER A 595 26.21 22.24 -18.82
N PHE A 596 26.46 23.44 -18.31
CA PHE A 596 25.97 24.70 -18.87
C PHE A 596 27.14 25.57 -19.28
N ALA A 597 27.31 25.77 -20.58
CA ALA A 597 28.43 26.53 -21.14
C ALA A 597 28.34 28.02 -20.75
N ILE A 598 29.49 28.56 -20.33
CA ILE A 598 29.69 29.99 -20.06
C ILE A 598 30.43 30.62 -21.25
N GLY A 599 29.68 31.32 -22.09
CA GLY A 599 30.20 31.93 -23.31
C GLY A 599 30.78 33.33 -23.10
N ALA A 600 31.43 33.85 -24.15
CA ALA A 600 31.91 35.23 -24.19
C ALA A 600 30.76 36.23 -23.90
N ASN A 601 31.06 37.31 -23.19
CA ASN A 601 30.09 38.27 -22.65
C ASN A 601 29.10 37.67 -21.62
N TYR A 602 29.52 36.63 -20.90
CA TYR A 602 28.78 36.04 -19.77
C TYR A 602 27.39 35.50 -20.16
N SER A 603 27.30 34.84 -21.32
CA SER A 603 26.11 34.05 -21.68
C SER A 603 26.13 32.70 -20.99
N VAL A 604 24.95 32.21 -20.60
CA VAL A 604 24.74 30.87 -20.01
C VAL A 604 23.88 30.07 -20.98
N ASN A 605 24.46 29.00 -21.53
CA ASN A 605 23.82 28.17 -22.56
C ASN A 605 23.27 28.99 -23.76
N GLY A 606 24.03 30.01 -24.18
CA GLY A 606 23.68 30.89 -25.30
C GLY A 606 22.74 32.06 -24.95
N ALA A 607 22.12 32.06 -23.77
CA ALA A 607 21.32 33.19 -23.29
C ALA A 607 22.20 34.22 -22.59
N LEU A 608 22.14 35.49 -23.00
CA LEU A 608 22.91 36.56 -22.37
C LEU A 608 22.40 36.85 -20.95
N VAL A 609 23.30 36.79 -19.96
CA VAL A 609 23.04 37.28 -18.61
C VAL A 609 23.94 38.50 -18.40
N ASN A 610 23.38 39.70 -18.58
CA ASN A 610 24.18 40.92 -18.52
C ASN A 610 24.63 41.22 -17.08
N THR A 611 25.88 40.85 -16.76
CA THR A 611 26.48 40.99 -15.42
C THR A 611 26.76 42.43 -15.00
N THR A 612 26.60 43.42 -15.88
CA THR A 612 26.78 44.85 -15.52
C THR A 612 25.47 45.50 -15.05
N LEU A 613 24.34 44.81 -15.15
CA LEU A 613 23.06 45.32 -14.69
C LEU A 613 22.87 45.06 -13.19
N ALA A 614 21.88 45.73 -12.60
CA ALA A 614 21.48 45.50 -11.21
C ALA A 614 21.16 44.02 -10.95
N ALA A 615 21.22 43.62 -9.67
CA ALA A 615 20.91 42.25 -9.29
C ALA A 615 19.51 41.83 -9.76
N GLY A 616 19.40 40.68 -10.43
CA GLY A 616 18.13 40.17 -10.97
C GLY A 616 17.60 40.86 -12.24
N ALA A 617 18.29 41.89 -12.77
CA ALA A 617 17.85 42.61 -13.96
C ALA A 617 18.00 41.83 -15.28
N SER A 618 18.80 40.76 -15.28
CA SER A 618 18.95 39.81 -16.39
C SER A 618 18.89 38.40 -15.84
N SER A 619 18.12 37.52 -16.46
CA SER A 619 17.95 36.12 -16.00
C SER A 619 17.82 35.13 -17.15
N THR A 620 18.17 33.87 -16.86
CA THR A 620 17.85 32.72 -17.69
C THR A 620 17.63 31.50 -16.79
N VAL A 621 16.84 30.53 -17.25
CA VAL A 621 16.56 29.30 -16.50
C VAL A 621 17.30 28.13 -17.14
N VAL A 622 17.97 27.34 -16.31
CA VAL A 622 18.62 26.08 -16.70
C VAL A 622 17.97 24.91 -15.97
N LYS A 623 18.02 23.71 -16.57
CA LYS A 623 17.45 22.49 -16.01
C LYS A 623 18.54 21.44 -15.79
N ALA A 624 18.66 20.91 -14.57
CA ALA A 624 19.52 19.78 -14.25
C ALA A 624 18.70 18.68 -13.57
N GLY A 625 18.62 17.51 -14.21
CA GLY A 625 17.75 16.42 -13.75
C GLY A 625 16.28 16.88 -13.67
N PRO A 626 15.59 16.66 -12.53
CA PRO A 626 14.22 17.10 -12.34
C PRO A 626 14.09 18.59 -11.94
N PHE A 627 15.20 19.26 -11.59
CA PHE A 627 15.18 20.60 -11.00
C PHE A 627 15.53 21.71 -11.98
N TYR A 628 15.05 22.91 -11.66
CA TYR A 628 15.29 24.13 -12.41
C TYR A 628 16.04 25.15 -11.55
N TYR A 629 16.92 25.90 -12.19
CA TYR A 629 17.74 26.92 -11.52
C TYR A 629 17.68 28.22 -12.31
N ASN A 630 17.45 29.32 -11.60
CA ASN A 630 17.57 30.66 -12.17
C ASN A 630 19.02 31.08 -12.13
N VAL A 631 19.55 31.52 -13.26
CA VAL A 631 20.86 32.16 -13.34
C VAL A 631 20.64 33.63 -13.66
N THR A 632 20.98 34.49 -12.71
CA THR A 632 20.67 35.92 -12.75
C THR A 632 21.91 36.79 -12.59
N SER A 633 21.85 38.04 -13.06
CA SER A 633 22.89 39.02 -12.77
C SER A 633 23.00 39.22 -11.24
N ALA A 634 24.22 39.16 -10.69
CA ALA A 634 24.42 39.31 -9.24
C ALA A 634 24.44 40.76 -8.76
N GLY A 635 24.43 41.74 -9.67
CA GLY A 635 24.61 43.17 -9.35
C GLY A 635 26.08 43.59 -9.15
N THR A 636 27.00 42.63 -9.26
CA THR A 636 28.45 42.84 -9.29
C THR A 636 28.97 42.44 -10.66
N ASN A 637 29.85 43.26 -11.23
CA ASN A 637 30.47 42.97 -12.53
C ASN A 637 31.07 41.55 -12.54
N ASN A 638 30.84 40.85 -13.66
CA ASN A 638 31.32 39.50 -13.92
C ASN A 638 30.80 38.45 -12.94
N SER A 639 29.67 38.67 -12.27
CA SER A 639 29.12 37.71 -11.30
C SER A 639 27.67 37.34 -11.63
N VAL A 640 27.35 36.06 -11.46
CA VAL A 640 26.00 35.52 -11.60
C VAL A 640 25.54 34.87 -10.30
N LYS A 641 24.24 34.93 -10.05
CA LYS A 641 23.59 34.27 -8.92
C LYS A 641 22.78 33.09 -9.43
N ILE A 642 23.06 31.90 -8.91
CA ILE A 642 22.32 30.66 -9.20
C ILE A 642 21.40 30.36 -8.02
N SER A 643 20.10 30.29 -8.27
CA SER A 643 19.08 30.00 -7.24
C SER A 643 18.14 28.88 -7.71
N PRO A 644 17.78 27.90 -6.85
CA PRO A 644 16.76 26.92 -7.18
C PRO A 644 15.38 27.55 -7.46
N ILE A 645 14.63 26.97 -8.40
CA ILE A 645 13.24 27.34 -8.71
C ILE A 645 12.35 26.09 -8.69
N SER A 646 11.17 26.18 -8.09
CA SER A 646 10.14 25.15 -8.19
C SER A 646 9.43 25.17 -9.54
N VAL A 647 8.89 24.04 -10.01
CA VAL A 647 8.20 23.96 -11.31
C VAL A 647 7.02 24.94 -11.41
N ALA A 648 6.27 25.12 -10.32
CA ALA A 648 5.16 26.06 -10.26
C ALA A 648 5.58 27.54 -10.43
N ALA A 649 6.86 27.87 -10.17
CA ALA A 649 7.41 29.21 -10.24
C ALA A 649 8.21 29.47 -11.54
N LEU A 650 8.17 28.59 -12.53
CA LEU A 650 8.88 28.77 -13.80
C LEU A 650 8.41 29.99 -14.58
N ALA A 651 7.08 30.22 -14.62
CA ALA A 651 6.50 31.36 -15.34
C ALA A 651 6.84 32.71 -14.69
N SER A 652 6.88 32.77 -13.36
CA SER A 652 7.24 33.98 -12.60
C SER A 652 8.74 34.11 -12.33
N GLN A 653 9.52 33.05 -12.60
CA GLN A 653 10.92 32.90 -12.23
C GLN A 653 11.23 33.21 -10.75
N SER A 654 10.25 32.97 -9.87
CA SER A 654 10.41 33.20 -8.43
C SER A 654 11.34 32.16 -7.83
N THR A 655 12.44 32.61 -7.23
CA THR A 655 13.50 31.74 -6.71
C THR A 655 13.31 31.39 -5.25
N ILE A 656 13.74 30.20 -4.85
CA ILE A 656 13.95 29.86 -3.44
C ILE A 656 15.13 30.70 -2.93
N THR A 657 14.96 31.39 -1.80
CA THR A 657 15.95 32.36 -1.26
C THR A 657 16.69 31.86 -0.02
N SER A 658 16.21 30.79 0.60
CA SER A 658 16.81 30.09 1.74
C SER A 658 17.55 28.83 1.27
N PRO A 659 18.40 28.23 2.13
CA PRO A 659 18.86 26.86 1.93
C PRO A 659 17.69 25.88 1.79
N THR A 660 17.85 24.88 0.94
CA THR A 660 16.84 23.87 0.63
C THR A 660 17.45 22.49 0.48
N ILE A 661 16.68 21.48 0.84
CA ILE A 661 17.02 20.07 0.58
C ILE A 661 16.31 19.64 -0.70
N ALA A 662 17.07 19.13 -1.64
CA ALA A 662 16.58 18.61 -2.90
C ALA A 662 16.84 17.10 -2.96
N VAL A 663 15.84 16.31 -3.35
CA VAL A 663 15.93 14.85 -3.45
C VAL A 663 15.53 14.42 -4.85
N ILE A 664 16.44 13.76 -5.55
CA ILE A 664 16.21 13.14 -6.87
C ILE A 664 16.02 11.64 -6.66
N GLU A 665 14.90 11.09 -7.10
CA GLU A 665 14.68 9.64 -7.14
C GLU A 665 15.34 9.01 -8.38
N GLU A 666 15.34 7.67 -8.51
CA GLU A 666 15.75 7.05 -9.77
C GLU A 666 14.77 7.37 -10.92
N LYS A 667 15.15 6.95 -12.13
CA LYS A 667 14.26 7.03 -13.28
C LYS A 667 13.05 6.13 -13.08
N ASP A 668 11.87 6.67 -13.36
CA ASP A 668 10.66 5.87 -13.51
C ASP A 668 10.71 4.97 -14.77
N TYR A 669 9.66 4.16 -14.97
CA TYR A 669 9.52 3.28 -16.13
C TYR A 669 9.50 4.02 -17.49
N ASN A 670 9.28 5.34 -17.49
CA ASN A 670 9.37 6.19 -18.68
C ASN A 670 10.78 6.78 -18.88
N GLY A 671 11.73 6.45 -18.00
CA GLY A 671 13.09 6.95 -18.05
C GLY A 671 13.25 8.38 -17.53
N VAL A 672 12.27 8.89 -16.78
CA VAL A 672 12.22 10.27 -16.29
C VAL A 672 12.61 10.33 -14.82
N TYR A 673 13.48 11.29 -14.46
CA TYR A 673 13.74 11.64 -13.06
C TYR A 673 12.65 12.58 -12.55
N ASN A 674 12.12 12.31 -11.36
CA ASN A 674 11.39 13.31 -10.58
C ASN A 674 12.12 13.58 -9.26
N GLY A 675 11.51 14.41 -8.42
CA GLY A 675 12.08 14.72 -7.12
C GLY A 675 11.25 15.69 -6.30
N PHE A 676 11.78 15.99 -5.12
CA PHE A 676 11.20 16.89 -4.16
C PHE A 676 12.19 17.99 -3.76
N LEU A 677 11.68 19.19 -3.50
CA LEU A 677 12.41 20.30 -2.85
C LEU A 677 11.73 20.60 -1.51
N VAL A 678 12.49 20.66 -0.43
CA VAL A 678 12.01 21.08 0.90
C VAL A 678 12.44 22.51 1.13
N ASP A 679 11.47 23.43 1.06
CA ASP A 679 11.67 24.87 1.25
C ASP A 679 11.50 25.25 2.72
N LEU A 680 12.30 26.20 3.20
CA LEU A 680 12.33 26.64 4.60
C LEU A 680 11.58 27.96 4.80
N GLU A 681 10.95 28.11 5.95
CA GLU A 681 10.30 29.37 6.34
C GLU A 681 11.36 30.41 6.72
N THR A 682 11.23 31.62 6.16
CA THR A 682 12.19 32.72 6.35
C THR A 682 11.80 33.72 7.44
N ALA A 683 10.74 33.45 8.20
CA ALA A 683 10.21 34.32 9.23
C ALA A 683 9.90 33.54 10.52
N GLY A 684 10.21 34.12 11.69
CA GLY A 684 9.95 33.47 12.97
C GLY A 684 10.97 32.39 13.34
N ASN A 685 10.52 31.35 14.05
CA ASN A 685 11.32 30.16 14.34
C ASN A 685 11.54 29.38 13.05
N LEU A 686 12.73 28.80 12.85
CA LEU A 686 12.99 28.05 11.62
C LEU A 686 12.14 26.77 11.58
N GLY A 687 11.52 26.56 10.42
CA GLY A 687 10.73 25.38 10.11
C GLY A 687 10.64 25.15 8.61
N VAL A 688 9.97 24.06 8.23
CA VAL A 688 9.67 23.79 6.82
C VAL A 688 8.51 24.67 6.35
N ASN A 689 8.67 25.40 5.26
CA ASN A 689 7.58 26.13 4.64
C ASN A 689 6.69 25.18 3.82
N SER A 690 7.31 24.43 2.90
CA SER A 690 6.57 23.49 2.04
C SER A 690 7.48 22.47 1.37
N ILE A 691 6.88 21.38 0.90
CA ILE A 691 7.51 20.43 -0.02
C ILE A 691 7.03 20.77 -1.43
N LYS A 692 7.94 21.06 -2.36
CA LYS A 692 7.63 21.26 -3.80
C LYS A 692 7.99 20.01 -4.58
N ASP A 693 7.17 19.70 -5.58
CA ASP A 693 7.37 18.59 -6.51
C ASP A 693 7.87 19.08 -7.88
N THR A 694 8.28 18.15 -8.75
CA THR A 694 8.81 18.44 -10.08
C THR A 694 7.88 18.07 -11.25
N TRP A 695 6.63 17.68 -10.98
CA TRP A 695 5.67 17.23 -12.01
C TRP A 695 4.40 18.11 -12.05
N THR A 696 3.79 18.26 -13.24
CA THR A 696 2.77 19.29 -13.51
C THR A 696 1.30 18.82 -13.49
N ASN A 697 0.99 17.60 -13.00
CA ASN A 697 -0.36 17.03 -13.09
C ASN A 697 -1.17 17.17 -11.79
N ALA A 698 -2.49 17.46 -11.91
CA ALA A 698 -3.40 17.86 -10.82
C ALA A 698 -3.55 16.91 -9.62
N SER A 699 -3.09 15.66 -9.72
CA SER A 699 -2.95 14.75 -8.56
C SER A 699 -1.79 15.12 -7.62
N SER A 700 -1.00 16.17 -7.93
CA SER A 700 0.19 16.64 -7.21
C SER A 700 -0.10 17.48 -5.96
N SER A 701 -1.35 17.87 -5.70
CA SER A 701 -1.66 18.68 -4.52
C SER A 701 -1.44 17.86 -3.25
N ALA A 702 -0.80 18.47 -2.24
CA ALA A 702 -0.66 17.82 -0.94
C ALA A 702 -2.05 17.51 -0.38
N LEU A 703 -2.29 16.24 -0.05
CA LEU A 703 -3.53 15.75 0.50
C LEU A 703 -3.42 15.75 2.02
N THR A 704 -4.19 16.62 2.67
CA THR A 704 -4.30 16.66 4.13
C THR A 704 -4.86 15.35 4.66
N LEU A 705 -4.31 14.80 5.74
CA LEU A 705 -4.85 13.58 6.35
C LEU A 705 -6.25 13.86 6.94
N ALA A 706 -7.16 12.91 6.78
CA ALA A 706 -8.47 12.94 7.45
C ALA A 706 -8.31 12.65 8.96
N SER A 707 -7.36 11.80 9.33
CA SER A 707 -7.02 11.51 10.73
C SER A 707 -6.36 12.68 11.47
N ASN A 708 -5.63 13.54 10.74
CA ASN A 708 -4.99 14.72 11.30
C ASN A 708 -4.88 15.85 10.25
N THR A 709 -5.66 16.91 10.45
CA THR A 709 -5.74 18.03 9.50
C THR A 709 -4.48 18.91 9.45
N LYS A 710 -3.53 18.71 10.38
CA LYS A 710 -2.22 19.38 10.39
C LYS A 710 -1.13 18.58 9.67
N GLN A 711 -1.46 17.42 9.12
CA GLN A 711 -0.54 16.59 8.38
C GLN A 711 -1.00 16.46 6.94
N SER A 712 -0.06 16.40 6.01
CA SER A 712 -0.38 16.19 4.59
C SER A 712 0.64 15.29 3.90
N LYS A 713 0.18 14.55 2.89
CA LYS A 713 1.00 13.68 2.06
C LYS A 713 0.86 14.03 0.58
N ARG A 714 1.92 13.75 -0.17
CA ARG A 714 1.93 13.76 -1.64
C ARG A 714 2.81 12.61 -2.10
N ALA A 715 2.49 12.05 -3.25
CA ALA A 715 3.29 11.00 -3.85
C ALA A 715 3.50 11.23 -5.35
N ASP A 716 4.62 10.76 -5.87
CA ASP A 716 4.92 10.76 -7.30
C ASP A 716 4.63 9.41 -7.96
N TYR A 717 5.06 9.28 -9.22
CA TYR A 717 4.87 8.11 -10.04
C TYR A 717 5.86 6.99 -9.75
N TYR A 718 7.03 7.29 -9.18
CA TYR A 718 7.97 6.26 -8.72
C TYR A 718 7.47 5.60 -7.43
N GLY A 719 6.73 6.37 -6.62
CA GLY A 719 6.17 5.96 -5.35
C GLY A 719 6.85 6.61 -4.16
N ALA A 720 7.68 7.64 -4.34
CA ALA A 720 8.20 8.41 -3.24
C ALA A 720 7.11 9.32 -2.67
N ILE A 721 7.12 9.49 -1.34
CA ILE A 721 6.06 10.12 -0.56
C ILE A 721 6.67 11.28 0.24
N GLY A 722 6.23 12.50 -0.08
CA GLY A 722 6.50 13.68 0.74
C GLY A 722 5.44 13.81 1.83
N PHE A 723 5.87 13.93 3.09
CA PHE A 723 5.03 14.13 4.26
C PHE A 723 5.39 15.44 4.94
N LEU A 724 4.41 16.30 5.18
CA LEU A 724 4.56 17.58 5.87
C LEU A 724 3.69 17.58 7.13
N ASP A 725 4.28 17.95 8.26
CA ASP A 725 3.61 18.05 9.57
C ASP A 725 3.70 19.48 10.11
N SER A 726 2.55 20.15 10.19
CA SER A 726 2.36 21.48 10.78
C SER A 726 1.72 21.43 12.17
N SER A 727 1.87 20.31 12.89
CA SER A 727 1.32 20.13 14.23
C SER A 727 1.88 21.13 15.24
N ALA A 728 3.18 21.42 15.14
CA ALA A 728 3.85 22.48 15.86
C ALA A 728 3.46 23.84 15.27
N THR A 729 3.09 24.78 16.14
CA THR A 729 2.54 26.08 15.75
C THR A 729 3.57 27.04 15.17
N ASP A 730 4.85 26.76 15.36
CA ASP A 730 5.96 27.67 15.10
C ASP A 730 7.12 27.02 14.34
N ALA A 731 7.09 25.71 14.05
CA ALA A 731 8.16 25.05 13.30
C ALA A 731 7.68 23.74 12.66
N TYR A 732 7.37 23.77 11.36
CA TYR A 732 6.90 22.56 10.67
C TYR A 732 8.06 21.60 10.37
N THR A 733 7.72 20.33 10.18
CA THR A 733 8.68 19.28 9.80
C THR A 733 8.27 18.62 8.49
N ALA A 734 9.24 18.08 7.77
CA ALA A 734 8.98 17.30 6.57
C ALA A 734 9.79 16.00 6.54
N SER A 735 9.26 15.00 5.84
CA SER A 735 10.02 13.82 5.46
C SER A 735 9.72 13.40 4.03
N ILE A 736 10.69 12.79 3.38
CA ILE A 736 10.56 12.19 2.05
C ILE A 736 10.90 10.72 2.20
N SER A 737 9.90 9.86 2.03
CA SER A 737 10.07 8.41 2.00
C SER A 737 10.21 7.95 0.55
N TYR A 738 11.20 7.13 0.24
CA TYR A 738 11.49 6.70 -1.13
C TYR A 738 11.83 5.21 -1.16
N PRO A 739 11.28 4.44 -2.12
CA PRO A 739 11.53 3.00 -2.24
C PRO A 739 12.82 2.71 -3.01
N ASP A 740 13.38 1.51 -2.81
CA ASP A 740 14.54 0.98 -3.56
C ASP A 740 14.22 0.66 -5.03
N ASP A 741 12.96 0.36 -5.32
CA ASP A 741 12.44 0.07 -6.65
C ASP A 741 11.14 0.85 -6.87
N GLN A 742 10.86 1.22 -8.12
CA GLN A 742 9.57 1.81 -8.48
C GLN A 742 8.40 0.92 -8.04
N ILE A 743 7.39 1.54 -7.43
CA ILE A 743 6.22 0.81 -6.98
C ILE A 743 5.25 0.48 -8.12
N TYR A 744 4.64 -0.70 -8.05
CA TYR A 744 3.60 -1.16 -8.97
C TYR A 744 2.51 -1.93 -8.21
N ALA A 745 1.30 -1.89 -8.76
CA ALA A 745 0.13 -2.56 -8.20
C ALA A 745 0.12 -4.05 -8.53
N GLN A 746 -0.23 -4.86 -7.53
CA GLN A 746 -0.37 -6.31 -7.65
C GLN A 746 -1.85 -6.68 -7.75
N LEU A 747 -2.30 -6.88 -8.99
CA LEU A 747 -3.70 -7.10 -9.32
C LEU A 747 -3.91 -8.50 -9.86
N TYR A 748 -5.03 -9.09 -9.46
CA TYR A 748 -5.39 -10.44 -9.89
C TYR A 748 -6.87 -10.52 -10.21
N MET A 749 -7.21 -11.27 -11.26
CA MET A 749 -8.58 -11.77 -11.44
C MET A 749 -8.62 -13.21 -10.98
N ALA A 750 -9.60 -13.57 -10.16
CA ALA A 750 -9.62 -14.88 -9.51
C ALA A 750 -11.03 -15.43 -9.34
N ALA A 751 -11.16 -16.75 -9.27
CA ALA A 751 -12.38 -17.39 -8.82
C ALA A 751 -12.71 -16.95 -7.39
N ASN A 752 -13.99 -16.85 -7.05
CA ASN A 752 -14.42 -16.53 -5.71
C ASN A 752 -13.98 -17.66 -4.75
N GLY A 753 -13.32 -17.29 -3.65
CA GLY A 753 -12.69 -18.23 -2.72
C GLY A 753 -11.22 -18.55 -3.02
N ALA A 754 -10.65 -18.06 -4.13
CA ALA A 754 -9.21 -18.10 -4.32
C ALA A 754 -8.50 -17.18 -3.31
N VAL A 755 -7.40 -17.68 -2.73
CA VAL A 755 -6.59 -16.95 -1.75
C VAL A 755 -5.34 -16.46 -2.44
N ILE A 756 -5.11 -15.15 -2.33
CA ILE A 756 -3.98 -14.46 -2.95
C ILE A 756 -3.21 -13.75 -1.84
N SER A 757 -1.95 -14.12 -1.70
CA SER A 757 -1.01 -13.39 -0.83
C SER A 757 -0.11 -12.51 -1.69
N ALA A 758 0.01 -11.23 -1.33
CA ALA A 758 0.87 -10.28 -2.04
C ALA A 758 2.32 -10.82 -2.13
N ALA A 759 2.95 -10.64 -3.29
CA ALA A 759 4.39 -10.82 -3.41
C ALA A 759 5.06 -9.55 -2.92
N GLN A 760 5.42 -9.45 -1.64
CA GLN A 760 6.17 -8.29 -1.18
C GLN A 760 7.57 -8.31 -1.80
N ALA A 761 7.94 -7.22 -2.48
CA ALA A 761 9.29 -7.03 -2.96
C ALA A 761 10.18 -6.60 -1.79
N SER A 762 11.24 -7.39 -1.60
CA SER A 762 12.42 -7.15 -0.77
C SER A 762 12.24 -7.31 0.75
N GLY A 763 12.70 -8.48 1.24
CA GLY A 763 13.27 -8.59 2.59
C GLY A 763 12.50 -9.41 3.64
N ALA A 764 11.44 -10.17 3.33
CA ALA A 764 10.79 -11.08 4.29
C ALA A 764 10.93 -12.57 3.89
N THR A 765 11.41 -13.42 4.81
CA THR A 765 11.46 -14.87 4.62
C THR A 765 10.03 -15.35 4.43
N GLN A 766 9.74 -16.07 3.35
CA GLN A 766 8.39 -16.58 3.12
C GLN A 766 8.03 -17.53 4.27
N LEU A 767 6.86 -17.32 4.86
CA LEU A 767 6.28 -18.14 5.93
C LEU A 767 6.14 -19.62 5.47
N GLY A 768 6.13 -19.83 4.15
CA GLY A 768 5.89 -21.12 3.50
C GLY A 768 4.40 -21.44 3.46
N ASP A 769 4.08 -22.62 2.93
CA ASP A 769 2.73 -23.16 3.08
C ASP A 769 2.56 -23.64 4.54
N VAL A 770 1.87 -22.84 5.34
CA VAL A 770 1.56 -23.15 6.74
C VAL A 770 0.11 -23.57 6.92
N LEU A 771 -0.69 -23.59 5.86
CA LEU A 771 -2.07 -24.05 5.90
C LEU A 771 -2.10 -25.58 5.86
N VAL A 772 -2.67 -26.17 6.89
CA VAL A 772 -2.76 -27.62 7.04
C VAL A 772 -4.19 -28.00 7.33
N LYS A 773 -4.66 -29.10 6.75
CA LYS A 773 -5.97 -29.64 7.07
C LYS A 773 -5.96 -30.18 8.49
N ASP A 774 -7.09 -30.13 9.17
CA ASP A 774 -7.26 -30.73 10.50
C ASP A 774 -6.90 -32.23 10.50
N SER A 775 -7.21 -32.94 9.41
CA SER A 775 -6.80 -34.33 9.17
C SER A 775 -5.29 -34.57 8.99
N GLU A 776 -4.50 -33.51 8.76
CA GLU A 776 -3.06 -33.56 8.49
C GLU A 776 -2.22 -32.97 9.66
N VAL A 777 -2.86 -32.59 10.78
CA VAL A 777 -2.21 -31.92 11.92
C VAL A 777 -0.99 -32.65 12.47
N SER A 778 -0.93 -33.98 12.33
CA SER A 778 0.21 -34.79 12.76
C SER A 778 1.52 -34.37 12.08
N ALA A 779 1.47 -33.89 10.83
CA ALA A 779 2.65 -33.42 10.08
C ALA A 779 3.26 -32.14 10.67
N VAL A 780 2.49 -31.36 11.43
CA VAL A 780 2.90 -30.07 12.01
C VAL A 780 2.86 -30.04 13.54
N SER A 781 2.73 -31.21 14.17
CA SER A 781 2.68 -31.39 15.64
C SER A 781 3.83 -30.73 16.42
N SER A 782 5.00 -30.54 15.79
CA SER A 782 6.18 -29.88 16.39
C SER A 782 6.10 -28.33 16.42
N LYS A 783 5.08 -27.71 15.83
CA LYS A 783 4.90 -26.25 15.71
C LYS A 783 3.87 -25.73 16.73
N ASN A 784 3.81 -24.40 16.90
CA ASN A 784 2.61 -23.79 17.50
C ASN A 784 1.46 -23.85 16.49
N LEU A 785 0.23 -24.02 16.97
CA LEU A 785 -0.93 -24.19 16.10
C LEU A 785 -1.86 -22.98 16.22
N ILE A 786 -2.38 -22.48 15.11
CA ILE A 786 -3.59 -21.64 15.09
C ILE A 786 -4.68 -22.46 14.44
N VAL A 787 -5.73 -22.77 15.19
CA VAL A 787 -6.81 -23.65 14.75
C VAL A 787 -8.03 -22.79 14.46
N VAL A 788 -8.43 -22.74 13.19
CA VAL A 788 -9.51 -21.88 12.70
C VAL A 788 -10.74 -22.71 12.40
N GLY A 789 -11.88 -22.26 12.90
CA GLY A 789 -13.18 -22.90 12.75
C GLY A 789 -13.66 -23.61 14.02
N GLY A 790 -14.99 -23.72 14.15
CA GLY A 790 -15.64 -24.33 15.30
C GLY A 790 -15.36 -25.84 15.43
N SER A 791 -15.56 -26.38 16.64
CA SER A 791 -15.37 -27.81 16.94
C SER A 791 -16.26 -28.76 16.15
N CYS A 792 -17.34 -28.25 15.56
CA CYS A 792 -18.23 -29.04 14.70
C CYS A 792 -17.53 -29.47 13.39
N ILE A 793 -16.67 -28.61 12.86
CA ILE A 793 -16.11 -28.73 11.51
C ILE A 793 -14.59 -28.88 11.51
N ASN A 794 -13.94 -28.62 12.64
CA ASN A 794 -12.50 -28.79 12.84
C ASN A 794 -12.24 -29.78 13.98
N SER A 795 -11.79 -30.98 13.63
CA SER A 795 -11.53 -32.07 14.58
C SER A 795 -10.43 -31.74 15.60
N VAL A 796 -9.46 -30.89 15.23
CA VAL A 796 -8.42 -30.39 16.13
C VAL A 796 -9.00 -29.42 17.15
N ALA A 797 -9.92 -28.53 16.74
CA ALA A 797 -10.62 -27.64 17.66
C ALA A 797 -11.48 -28.44 18.65
N ALA A 798 -12.15 -29.50 18.20
CA ALA A 798 -12.92 -30.40 19.07
C ALA A 798 -12.04 -31.07 20.14
N GLY A 799 -10.87 -31.58 19.72
CA GLY A 799 -9.91 -32.21 20.63
C GLY A 799 -9.33 -31.24 21.67
N LEU A 800 -9.01 -30.01 21.27
CA LEU A 800 -8.44 -28.99 22.15
C LEU A 800 -9.46 -28.41 23.14
N LEU A 801 -10.71 -28.22 22.72
CA LEU A 801 -11.78 -27.66 23.57
C LEU A 801 -12.48 -28.73 24.41
N GLY A 802 -12.30 -30.02 24.09
CA GLY A 802 -13.05 -31.12 24.71
C GLY A 802 -14.56 -30.97 24.50
N ALA A 803 -14.94 -30.37 23.38
CA ALA A 803 -16.30 -30.00 23.03
C ALA A 803 -16.58 -30.40 21.58
N THR A 804 -17.75 -30.99 21.35
CA THR A 804 -18.26 -31.35 20.03
C THR A 804 -19.19 -30.24 19.52
N CYS A 805 -20.12 -30.54 18.61
CA CYS A 805 -20.99 -29.56 17.97
C CYS A 805 -22.19 -29.12 18.83
N GLY A 806 -22.81 -27.99 18.46
CA GLY A 806 -24.10 -27.55 19.01
C GLY A 806 -24.07 -27.22 20.50
N SER A 807 -25.01 -27.77 21.27
CA SER A 807 -25.16 -27.47 22.70
C SER A 807 -23.94 -27.85 23.54
N ASP A 808 -23.16 -28.85 23.11
CA ASP A 808 -21.93 -29.25 23.79
C ASP A 808 -20.84 -28.18 23.67
N PHE A 809 -20.71 -27.55 22.48
CA PHE A 809 -19.84 -26.39 22.28
C PHE A 809 -20.20 -25.26 23.25
N THR A 810 -21.46 -24.85 23.31
CA THR A 810 -21.91 -23.80 24.22
C THR A 810 -21.69 -24.16 25.69
N THR A 811 -21.96 -25.41 26.08
CA THR A 811 -21.81 -25.84 27.48
C THR A 811 -20.34 -25.81 27.93
N LYS A 812 -19.42 -26.25 27.07
CA LYS A 812 -18.00 -26.35 27.39
C LYS A 812 -17.25 -25.02 27.23
N THR A 813 -17.66 -24.20 26.27
CA THR A 813 -16.96 -22.95 25.93
C THR A 813 -17.67 -21.70 26.45
N GLY A 814 -18.95 -21.78 26.83
CA GLY A 814 -19.75 -20.61 27.21
C GLY A 814 -20.11 -19.68 26.04
N ILE A 815 -19.92 -20.14 24.80
CA ILE A 815 -20.16 -19.37 23.57
C ILE A 815 -21.49 -19.81 22.93
N GLY A 816 -22.41 -18.86 22.76
CA GLY A 816 -23.68 -19.09 22.06
C GLY A 816 -23.73 -18.42 20.69
N SER A 817 -24.91 -18.47 20.06
CA SER A 817 -25.17 -17.81 18.77
C SER A 817 -24.76 -16.33 18.78
N GLY A 818 -24.06 -15.88 17.73
CA GLY A 818 -23.60 -14.50 17.58
C GLY A 818 -22.37 -14.16 18.43
N GLN A 819 -21.65 -15.17 18.93
CA GLN A 819 -20.47 -15.02 19.77
C GLN A 819 -19.31 -15.86 19.24
N PHE A 820 -18.10 -15.44 19.56
CA PHE A 820 -16.89 -16.16 19.22
C PHE A 820 -15.92 -16.29 20.40
N LEU A 821 -14.95 -17.19 20.20
CA LEU A 821 -13.87 -17.58 21.09
C LEU A 821 -12.51 -17.31 20.44
N ILE A 822 -11.61 -16.71 21.21
CA ILE A 822 -10.16 -16.82 20.96
C ILE A 822 -9.53 -17.37 22.24
N GLN A 823 -8.99 -18.59 22.20
CA GLN A 823 -8.46 -19.25 23.39
C GLN A 823 -7.08 -19.85 23.15
N SER A 824 -6.13 -19.48 23.99
CA SER A 824 -4.78 -20.05 24.01
C SER A 824 -4.72 -21.23 24.98
N ILE A 825 -4.36 -22.40 24.47
CA ILE A 825 -4.30 -23.67 25.21
C ILE A 825 -2.90 -24.28 25.01
N ALA A 826 -2.40 -25.03 25.98
CA ALA A 826 -1.23 -25.86 25.75
C ALA A 826 -1.54 -26.89 24.64
N SER A 827 -0.67 -27.01 23.64
CA SER A 827 -0.87 -27.96 22.55
C SER A 827 -0.82 -29.38 23.09
N THR A 828 -1.86 -30.18 22.76
CA THR A 828 -1.90 -31.62 23.07
C THR A 828 -0.96 -32.44 22.20
N TYR A 829 -0.42 -31.85 21.12
CA TYR A 829 0.43 -32.51 20.13
C TYR A 829 1.93 -32.40 20.45
N SER A 830 2.35 -31.40 21.24
CA SER A 830 3.74 -31.27 21.68
C SER A 830 3.85 -30.47 22.97
N THR A 831 4.60 -31.00 23.93
CA THR A 831 4.90 -30.34 25.21
C THR A 831 5.64 -29.00 24.97
N GLY A 832 5.20 -27.94 25.65
CA GLY A 832 5.81 -26.61 25.57
C GLY A 832 5.40 -25.76 24.35
N LYS A 833 4.43 -26.22 23.54
CA LYS A 833 3.85 -25.45 22.42
C LYS A 833 2.44 -24.94 22.77
N ILE A 834 2.01 -23.90 22.06
CA ILE A 834 0.69 -23.29 22.22
C ILE A 834 -0.19 -23.63 21.01
N ALA A 835 -1.47 -23.90 21.28
CA ALA A 835 -2.53 -23.96 20.29
C ALA A 835 -3.54 -22.83 20.55
N LEU A 836 -3.72 -21.92 19.59
CA LEU A 836 -4.69 -20.84 19.65
C LEU A 836 -5.93 -21.23 18.83
N VAL A 837 -7.06 -21.43 19.51
CA VAL A 837 -8.33 -21.75 18.86
C VAL A 837 -9.06 -20.45 18.55
N VAL A 838 -9.42 -20.25 17.28
CA VAL A 838 -10.16 -19.10 16.74
C VAL A 838 -11.46 -19.64 16.14
N ALA A 839 -12.55 -19.54 16.91
CA ALA A 839 -13.79 -20.24 16.59
C ALA A 839 -15.03 -19.39 16.87
N GLY A 840 -15.94 -19.31 15.91
CA GLY A 840 -17.30 -18.78 16.10
C GLY A 840 -18.32 -19.87 16.42
N TYR A 841 -19.49 -19.48 16.94
CA TYR A 841 -20.65 -20.37 16.98
C TYR A 841 -21.19 -20.63 15.57
N GLU A 842 -21.32 -19.57 14.76
CA GLU A 842 -21.58 -19.63 13.32
C GLU A 842 -20.37 -19.22 12.48
N ALA A 843 -20.41 -19.49 11.17
CA ALA A 843 -19.34 -19.10 10.25
C ALA A 843 -19.03 -17.58 10.28
N ALA A 844 -20.05 -16.73 10.38
CA ALA A 844 -19.88 -15.27 10.49
C ALA A 844 -19.17 -14.87 11.79
N ASP A 845 -19.35 -15.62 12.87
CA ASP A 845 -18.68 -15.38 14.14
C ASP A 845 -17.19 -15.76 14.06
N THR A 846 -16.82 -16.79 13.29
CA THR A 846 -15.40 -17.12 13.03
C THR A 846 -14.73 -15.99 12.23
N VAL A 847 -15.45 -15.38 11.28
CA VAL A 847 -14.95 -14.18 10.56
C VAL A 847 -14.67 -13.03 11.52
N ASN A 848 -15.57 -12.77 12.47
CA ASN A 848 -15.37 -11.76 13.51
C ASN A 848 -14.15 -12.09 14.39
N ALA A 849 -14.01 -13.35 14.82
CA ALA A 849 -12.90 -13.81 15.64
C ALA A 849 -11.54 -13.63 14.96
N ALA A 850 -11.44 -14.07 13.70
CA ALA A 850 -10.21 -13.95 12.91
C ALA A 850 -9.87 -12.49 12.62
N THR A 851 -10.88 -11.65 12.37
CA THR A 851 -10.67 -10.21 12.18
C THR A 851 -10.21 -9.52 13.47
N TYR A 852 -10.83 -9.85 14.61
CA TYR A 852 -10.41 -9.35 15.92
C TYR A 852 -8.96 -9.73 16.22
N LEU A 853 -8.57 -11.00 15.99
CA LEU A 853 -7.19 -11.46 16.20
C LEU A 853 -6.15 -10.66 15.40
N ARG A 854 -6.47 -10.32 14.14
CA ARG A 854 -5.54 -9.59 13.25
C ARG A 854 -5.50 -8.08 13.49
N THR A 855 -6.55 -7.51 14.08
CA THR A 855 -6.70 -6.04 14.21
C THR A 855 -6.56 -5.53 15.63
N GLN A 856 -6.68 -6.39 16.64
CA GLN A 856 -6.61 -6.04 18.06
C GLN A 856 -5.44 -6.74 18.76
N THR A 857 -5.03 -6.21 19.91
CA THR A 857 -3.97 -6.85 20.72
C THR A 857 -4.56 -8.00 21.53
N VAL A 858 -4.19 -9.24 21.17
CA VAL A 858 -4.63 -10.47 21.86
C VAL A 858 -3.47 -11.09 22.64
N ASP A 859 -3.68 -11.31 23.94
CA ASP A 859 -2.74 -12.07 24.79
C ASP A 859 -2.86 -13.56 24.48
N THR A 860 -1.80 -14.13 23.94
CA THR A 860 -1.68 -15.53 23.53
C THR A 860 -1.02 -16.39 24.60
N THR A 861 -0.75 -15.86 25.78
CA THR A 861 -0.24 -16.64 26.91
C THR A 861 -1.19 -17.83 27.18
N ALA A 862 -0.62 -19.02 27.41
CA ALA A 862 -1.43 -20.22 27.64
C ALA A 862 -2.43 -20.03 28.80
N GLY A 863 -3.68 -20.44 28.58
CA GLY A 863 -4.78 -20.29 29.53
C GLY A 863 -5.61 -19.02 29.35
N LYS A 864 -5.27 -18.13 28.43
CA LYS A 864 -6.08 -16.94 28.12
C LYS A 864 -7.26 -17.30 27.23
N LYS A 865 -8.41 -16.67 27.50
CA LYS A 865 -9.67 -16.88 26.78
C LYS A 865 -10.40 -15.56 26.58
N TYR A 866 -10.74 -15.26 25.34
CA TYR A 866 -11.54 -14.11 24.96
C TYR A 866 -12.89 -14.56 24.44
N GLN A 867 -13.94 -13.84 24.85
CA GLN A 867 -15.29 -13.98 24.32
C GLN A 867 -15.69 -12.67 23.66
N GLY A 868 -16.07 -12.73 22.39
CA GLY A 868 -16.46 -11.54 21.63
C GLY A 868 -17.78 -11.68 20.92
N THR A 869 -18.33 -10.54 20.52
CA THR A 869 -19.61 -10.42 19.80
C THR A 869 -19.45 -9.69 18.46
N SER A 870 -18.29 -9.05 18.21
CA SER A 870 -17.98 -8.39 16.94
C SER A 870 -16.47 -8.37 16.67
N ALA A 871 -16.08 -8.06 15.43
CA ALA A 871 -14.68 -7.93 15.01
C ALA A 871 -13.86 -6.90 15.81
N THR A 872 -14.48 -6.03 16.61
CA THR A 872 -13.81 -4.98 17.40
C THR A 872 -14.07 -5.07 18.91
N ALA A 873 -14.95 -5.96 19.37
CA ALA A 873 -15.33 -6.07 20.78
C ALA A 873 -15.23 -7.51 21.30
N ALA A 874 -14.29 -7.72 22.24
CA ALA A 874 -14.17 -8.95 23.02
C ALA A 874 -13.73 -8.66 24.46
N THR A 875 -14.15 -9.49 25.39
CA THR A 875 -13.78 -9.43 26.81
C THR A 875 -12.88 -10.61 27.17
N LEU A 876 -11.84 -10.35 27.95
CA LEU A 876 -11.02 -11.40 28.54
C LEU A 876 -11.81 -12.09 29.65
N VAL A 877 -12.02 -13.40 29.53
CA VAL A 877 -12.69 -14.21 30.53
C VAL A 877 -11.68 -14.50 31.65
N THR A 878 -11.81 -13.80 32.77
CA THR A 878 -11.03 -14.10 33.98
C THR A 878 -11.72 -15.22 34.74
N THR A 879 -11.12 -16.41 34.77
CA THR A 879 -11.53 -17.44 35.71
C THR A 879 -11.15 -16.99 37.12
N THR A 880 -12.14 -16.63 37.94
CA THR A 880 -11.95 -16.56 39.39
C THR A 880 -11.59 -17.98 39.83
N ALA A 881 -10.38 -18.14 40.37
CA ALA A 881 -9.95 -19.40 41.00
C ALA A 881 -10.76 -19.65 42.27
#